data_AF-A0AAU9S2K8-F1
#
_entry.id   AF-A0AAU9S2K8-F1
#
_cell.length_a   1.000
_cell.length_b   1.000
_cell.length_c   1.000
_cell.angle_alpha   90.00
_cell.angle_beta   90.00
_cell.angle_gamma   90.00
#
_symmetry.space_group_name_H-M   'P 1'
#
loop_
_entity.id
_entity.type
_entity.pdbx_description
1 polymer ?
#
loop_
_entity_poly.entity_id
_entity_poly.type
_entity_poly.pdbx_seq_one_letter_code
_entity_poly.pdbx_strand_id
1 'polypeptide(L)'
;MGITGFLTALLLLIMLMFVQTFSSETTIFKPYKEENVRSLVAKACQFIDAHELCVSNIRTHIEKSGHGLNPHSVLSAAVKEAHDKAKLAMEGIPTVTTLSFRSREQIAIEDCKELVGFSVTELAWSMLEMNKLHGGGGIDGGSHDAAAAGGNLKTWLSAAMSNQDTCLEGFEGTERKYEELIKGSLRQVTQLVSNVLDMYTQLNALPFKASRNESFPASPEWLPETDESLMRLDPSAMHPDAVVALDGKGKYRTINEAINEAPNHSTKRYVIYVKKGLYKENIDLKKKKTNMMLMGDGIGQTIITGDRNFLQGLTTFRTATVAVSGRGFIARDITFRNTAGPHNRQAVALRVDSDQSAFFRCSIEGYQDTLYAHSLRQFYRECEIYGTIDFIFGNGAAVLQNCKIYTRVPLPLQKVTITAQGRKSPNQNTGFVIMNSYVLATQPTYLGRPWKLYSRTVYMNTYMSQLVQPRGWLEWFGNFALNTLWYGEYNNIGPGWRSSGRVKWPGYHIMDKRTALSFTVGSFIDGRRWLPATGVTFSAVCNINTFQVVINHSKAMAQNNIILTALSLLMFSTLSHCQALTSSEALCDSTPHPHVCKSVLPIGSPGSVSGFASIVILKSLEASKDLLASFHQHHPTSGPLKDCQLLAGLPVDQLTRANAIKENVLGKSEVTDLLTFLSAALTNYETCLDSVRELTGKSPEYAVVGDILTRVSDGINLISVSLALSKEAWPVTADPSATKPPSRILTEGKNLSPPEDLYVKVMERERMIHERVTVLGRKLIQSSPGGNGGLKVAKTVIVNPNGVNGDAFKTINDAVAAAPTKAESGNGYFVIYVVAGVYEEYVTVPSNKSYVMIIGDGIDKTIITGNRNVVDAVIGEGFMAANITVRNTAGPNKHQAVAVRNSADMSAFYKCSFEGYQDTLYVHSLRQFYRECDIYGTVDFIFGNAATVLQNCNIIPRLPLEGQFNAITAQGRSDPNQNTGISIQNCRITPSAELVSSNFSVKTYLGRPWKEYSRTVYLQNFMDGFIDGKGWNEWMGDFALRTLYYAEFKNTGPGSEIVNRVNWPGYHVINGTEAVWFTVSNFIFGDSWLPNMGVPYAGGFI
;
A
#
# COMPACT_ATOMS: atom_id res chain seq x y z
N MET A 1 9.36 74.36 -33.16
CA MET A 1 10.23 73.78 -32.11
C MET A 1 9.72 72.37 -31.83
N GLY A 2 10.54 71.33 -32.04
CA GLY A 2 10.08 69.94 -32.08
C GLY A 2 10.34 69.15 -30.80
N ILE A 3 9.43 68.22 -30.50
CA ILE A 3 9.49 67.29 -29.35
C ILE A 3 10.75 66.39 -29.38
N THR A 4 11.37 66.25 -30.55
CA THR A 4 12.65 65.55 -30.78
C THR A 4 13.81 66.05 -29.90
N GLY A 5 13.84 67.33 -29.54
CA GLY A 5 14.92 67.89 -28.71
C GLY A 5 14.88 67.50 -27.22
N PHE A 6 13.72 67.06 -26.71
CA PHE A 6 13.56 66.70 -25.30
C PHE A 6 13.83 65.20 -25.06
N LEU A 7 13.51 64.34 -26.03
CA LEU A 7 13.81 62.90 -25.94
C LEU A 7 15.31 62.60 -26.00
N THR A 8 16.08 63.33 -26.82
CA THR A 8 17.54 63.10 -26.93
C THR A 8 18.28 63.44 -25.64
N ALA A 9 17.89 64.51 -24.95
CA ALA A 9 18.42 64.85 -23.63
C ALA A 9 18.10 63.77 -22.58
N LEU A 10 16.86 63.24 -22.58
CA LEU A 10 16.45 62.20 -21.63
C LEU A 10 17.16 60.85 -21.88
N LEU A 11 17.34 60.47 -23.15
CA LEU A 11 18.09 59.26 -23.54
C LEU A 11 19.58 59.32 -23.11
N LEU A 12 20.23 60.47 -23.27
CA LEU A 12 21.61 60.67 -22.79
C LEU A 12 21.73 60.55 -21.27
N LEU A 13 20.76 61.09 -20.52
CA LEU A 13 20.76 61.04 -19.05
C LEU A 13 20.51 59.61 -18.52
N ILE A 14 19.66 58.83 -19.20
CA ILE A 14 19.42 57.41 -18.88
C ILE A 14 20.64 56.54 -19.22
N MET A 15 21.28 56.77 -20.38
CA MET A 15 22.51 56.04 -20.75
C MET A 15 23.67 56.32 -19.78
N LEU A 16 23.81 57.55 -19.28
CA LEU A 16 24.83 57.90 -18.28
C LEU A 16 24.66 57.17 -16.94
N MET A 17 23.43 56.77 -16.57
CA MET A 17 23.20 55.94 -15.38
C MET A 17 23.51 54.44 -15.59
N PHE A 18 23.70 53.97 -16.82
CA PHE A 18 23.93 52.56 -17.14
C PHE A 18 25.39 52.18 -17.46
N VAL A 19 26.31 53.15 -17.57
CA VAL A 19 27.69 52.90 -18.06
C VAL A 19 28.76 52.90 -16.93
N GLN A 20 28.41 53.23 -15.68
CA GLN A 20 29.35 53.26 -14.54
C GLN A 20 29.16 52.14 -13.48
N THR A 21 28.72 50.94 -13.87
CA THR A 21 28.80 49.74 -13.00
C THR A 21 29.36 48.48 -13.68
N PHE A 22 30.21 48.66 -14.70
CA PHE A 22 31.07 47.59 -15.24
C PHE A 22 32.53 48.05 -15.38
N SER A 23 33.16 48.33 -14.23
CA SER A 23 34.62 48.37 -14.08
C SER A 23 35.04 47.25 -13.13
N SER A 24 36.09 46.51 -13.49
CA SER A 24 36.55 45.34 -12.73
C SER A 24 37.26 45.76 -11.42
N GLU A 25 36.50 46.01 -10.36
CA GLU A 25 37.04 45.81 -9.02
C GLU A 25 37.20 44.31 -8.77
N THR A 26 38.44 43.83 -8.85
CA THR A 26 38.85 42.63 -8.12
C THR A 26 38.48 42.84 -6.66
N THR A 27 37.53 42.06 -6.15
CA THR A 27 37.23 42.05 -4.71
C THR A 27 38.40 41.44 -3.96
N ILE A 28 39.38 42.30 -3.66
CA ILE A 28 40.46 42.04 -2.72
C ILE A 28 39.82 41.46 -1.46
N PHE A 29 40.26 40.27 -1.05
CA PHE A 29 39.87 39.69 0.23
C PHE A 29 40.14 40.72 1.32
N LYS A 30 39.09 41.32 1.90
CA LYS A 30 39.25 42.13 3.13
C LYS A 30 39.86 41.20 4.18
N PRO A 31 41.08 41.48 4.68
CA PRO A 31 41.74 40.57 5.60
C PRO A 31 40.86 40.41 6.83
N TYR A 32 40.54 39.16 7.16
CA TYR A 32 39.73 38.83 8.32
C TYR A 32 40.48 39.35 9.56
N LYS A 33 39.87 40.26 10.32
CA LYS A 33 40.53 40.89 11.48
C LYS A 33 41.17 39.82 12.37
N GLU A 34 42.44 40.03 12.73
CA GLU A 34 43.23 39.09 13.53
C GLU A 34 42.53 38.72 14.86
N GLU A 35 41.86 39.72 15.45
CA GLU A 35 40.92 39.67 16.57
C GLU A 35 39.88 38.54 16.45
N ASN A 36 39.26 38.39 15.27
CA ASN A 36 38.28 37.32 15.00
C ASN A 36 38.94 35.93 14.93
N VAL A 37 40.17 35.83 14.41
CA VAL A 37 40.87 34.53 14.31
C VAL A 37 41.35 34.06 15.68
N ARG A 38 41.82 34.97 16.54
CA ARG A 38 42.12 34.70 17.95
C ARG A 38 40.88 34.16 18.68
N SER A 39 39.69 34.70 18.40
CA SER A 39 38.43 34.20 18.98
C SER A 39 38.04 32.78 18.51
N LEU A 40 38.35 32.42 17.25
CA LEU A 40 38.11 31.06 16.74
C LEU A 40 39.06 30.03 17.35
N VAL A 41 40.32 30.37 17.61
CA VAL A 41 41.28 29.49 18.31
C VAL A 41 40.86 29.27 19.77
N ALA A 42 40.45 30.33 20.48
CA ALA A 42 39.88 30.21 21.83
C ALA A 42 38.61 29.34 21.83
N LYS A 43 37.79 29.41 20.78
CA LYS A 43 36.60 28.58 20.63
C LYS A 43 36.91 27.10 20.39
N ALA A 44 37.96 26.79 19.63
CA ALA A 44 38.42 25.41 19.43
C ALA A 44 38.83 24.73 20.74
N CYS A 45 39.39 25.50 21.67
CA CYS A 45 39.84 25.03 22.98
C CYS A 45 38.83 25.29 24.12
N GLN A 46 37.61 25.72 23.82
CA GLN A 46 36.61 26.05 24.83
C GLN A 46 36.29 24.83 25.71
N PHE A 47 36.29 25.02 27.03
CA PHE A 47 36.09 23.97 28.04
C PHE A 47 37.12 22.81 28.04
N ILE A 48 38.29 22.97 27.40
CA ILE A 48 39.41 22.03 27.52
C ILE A 48 40.20 22.33 28.79
N ASP A 49 40.35 21.32 29.68
CA ASP A 49 41.06 21.45 30.96
C ASP A 49 42.50 21.98 30.80
N ALA A 50 43.15 21.68 29.68
CA ALA A 50 44.48 22.15 29.29
C ALA A 50 44.41 23.22 28.18
N HIS A 51 43.62 24.28 28.40
CA HIS A 51 43.31 25.34 27.41
C HIS A 51 44.55 25.86 26.67
N GLU A 52 45.57 26.35 27.39
CA GLU A 52 46.77 26.92 26.74
C GLU A 52 47.57 25.91 25.91
N LEU A 53 47.59 24.64 26.31
CA LEU A 53 48.25 23.58 25.53
C LEU A 53 47.49 23.30 24.22
N CYS A 54 46.15 23.26 24.27
CA CYS A 54 45.32 23.16 23.07
C CYS A 54 45.52 24.37 22.15
N VAL A 55 45.54 25.59 22.70
CA VAL A 55 45.75 26.83 21.95
C VAL A 55 47.14 26.84 21.31
N SER A 56 48.17 26.36 22.02
CA SER A 56 49.52 26.22 21.49
C SER A 56 49.59 25.18 20.37
N ASN A 57 49.03 23.99 20.56
CA ASN A 57 49.01 22.93 19.55
C ASN A 57 48.32 23.41 18.27
N ILE A 58 47.17 24.06 18.37
CA ILE A 58 46.42 24.59 17.22
C ILE A 58 47.24 25.66 16.49
N ARG A 59 47.92 26.57 17.20
CA ARG A 59 48.85 27.54 16.56
C ARG A 59 49.98 26.82 15.81
N THR A 60 50.64 25.85 16.45
CA THR A 60 51.71 25.05 15.82
C THR A 60 51.23 24.22 14.63
N HIS A 61 49.97 23.75 14.62
CA HIS A 61 49.39 23.10 13.44
C HIS A 61 49.12 24.09 12.30
N ILE A 62 48.66 25.32 12.59
CA ILE A 62 48.49 26.38 11.58
C ILE A 62 49.85 26.79 11.00
N GLU A 63 50.85 27.05 11.86
CA GLU A 63 52.23 27.38 11.47
C GLU A 63 52.83 26.32 10.54
N LYS A 64 52.74 25.04 10.91
CA LYS A 64 53.20 23.90 10.09
C LYS A 64 52.44 23.72 8.78
N SER A 65 51.24 24.29 8.64
CA SER A 65 50.43 24.20 7.41
C SER A 65 50.79 25.25 6.35
N GLY A 66 51.46 26.34 6.73
CA GLY A 66 51.81 27.45 5.83
C GLY A 66 50.62 28.31 5.32
N HIS A 67 49.36 27.89 5.50
CA HIS A 67 48.16 28.54 4.94
C HIS A 67 47.69 29.83 5.65
N GLY A 68 48.50 30.39 6.56
CA GLY A 68 48.20 31.60 7.32
C GLY A 68 47.02 31.49 8.29
N LEU A 69 46.75 32.56 9.04
CA LEU A 69 45.65 32.62 10.01
C LEU A 69 44.33 32.95 9.30
N ASN A 70 43.50 31.93 9.06
CA ASN A 70 42.16 32.06 8.49
C ASN A 70 41.17 31.06 9.13
N PRO A 71 39.84 31.23 8.99
CA PRO A 71 38.87 30.35 9.66
C PRO A 71 38.96 28.86 9.27
N HIS A 72 39.36 28.55 8.04
CA HIS A 72 39.50 27.17 7.56
C HIS A 72 40.79 26.50 8.06
N SER A 73 41.90 27.25 8.15
CA SER A 73 43.15 26.72 8.74
C SER A 73 43.01 26.48 10.24
N VAL A 74 42.31 27.36 10.97
CA VAL A 74 41.96 27.14 12.40
C VAL A 74 41.07 25.90 12.55
N LEU A 75 40.05 25.72 11.72
CA LEU A 75 39.19 24.53 11.79
C LEU A 75 39.96 23.25 11.45
N SER A 76 40.85 23.28 10.45
CA SER A 76 41.68 22.14 10.06
C SER A 76 42.64 21.73 11.19
N ALA A 77 43.29 22.70 11.82
CA ALA A 77 44.14 22.50 12.99
C ALA A 77 43.35 21.96 14.20
N ALA A 78 42.10 22.37 14.40
CA ALA A 78 41.24 21.86 15.46
C ALA A 78 40.78 20.40 15.21
N VAL A 79 40.46 20.04 13.96
CA VAL A 79 40.22 18.62 13.56
C VAL A 79 41.48 17.78 13.81
N LYS A 80 42.67 18.33 13.52
CA LYS A 80 43.95 17.65 13.71
C LYS A 80 44.29 17.41 15.19
N GLU A 81 44.11 18.40 16.06
CA GLU A 81 44.25 18.24 17.52
C GLU A 81 43.24 17.19 18.04
N ALA A 82 41.99 17.21 17.56
CA ALA A 82 41.00 16.19 17.92
C ALA A 82 41.41 14.77 17.48
N HIS A 83 41.96 14.61 16.27
CA HIS A 83 42.50 13.34 15.76
C HIS A 83 43.65 12.84 16.62
N ASP A 84 44.64 13.68 16.91
CA ASP A 84 45.85 13.26 17.62
C ASP A 84 45.55 12.93 19.10
N LYS A 85 44.60 13.65 19.72
CA LYS A 85 44.05 13.30 21.04
C LYS A 85 43.25 11.99 21.01
N ALA A 86 42.46 11.73 19.96
CA ALA A 86 41.76 10.45 19.79
C ALA A 86 42.75 9.28 19.66
N LYS A 87 43.85 9.47 18.92
CA LYS A 87 44.91 8.47 18.76
C LYS A 87 45.63 8.18 20.08
N LEU A 88 46.01 9.21 20.84
CA LEU A 88 46.62 9.05 22.17
C LEU A 88 45.68 8.34 23.15
N ALA A 89 44.38 8.64 23.12
CA ALA A 89 43.39 7.92 23.93
C ALA A 89 43.29 6.43 23.53
N MET A 90 43.25 6.13 22.23
CA MET A 90 43.25 4.75 21.72
C MET A 90 44.51 3.96 22.15
N GLU A 91 45.67 4.61 22.13
CA GLU A 91 46.96 4.01 22.53
C GLU A 91 47.07 3.76 24.05
N GLY A 92 46.30 4.49 24.87
CA GLY A 92 46.22 4.27 26.32
C GLY A 92 45.30 3.11 26.76
N ILE A 93 44.27 2.77 25.98
CA ILE A 93 43.28 1.74 26.34
C ILE A 93 43.87 0.33 26.58
N PRO A 94 44.88 -0.16 25.82
CA PRO A 94 45.57 -1.43 26.11
C PRO A 94 46.11 -1.51 27.55
N THR A 95 46.64 -0.41 28.08
CA THR A 95 47.17 -0.30 29.45
C THR A 95 46.07 -0.38 30.51
N VAL A 96 44.80 -0.13 30.14
CA VAL A 96 43.63 -0.36 31.00
C VAL A 96 43.15 -1.82 30.90
N THR A 97 43.33 -2.46 29.73
CA THR A 97 42.89 -3.83 29.47
C THR A 97 43.60 -4.84 30.38
N THR A 98 44.90 -4.65 30.59
CA THR A 98 45.74 -5.49 31.48
C THR A 98 45.43 -5.33 32.97
N LEU A 99 44.57 -4.37 33.36
CA LEU A 99 44.25 -4.08 34.75
C LEU A 99 42.92 -4.67 35.23
N SER A 100 42.09 -5.27 34.36
CA SER A 100 40.87 -5.99 34.75
C SER A 100 40.98 -7.49 34.52
N PHE A 101 40.49 -8.25 35.49
CA PHE A 101 40.37 -9.71 35.46
C PHE A 101 38.94 -10.19 35.19
N ARG A 102 38.00 -9.29 34.87
CA ARG A 102 36.59 -9.62 34.64
C ARG A 102 36.25 -9.57 33.15
N SER A 103 35.70 -10.67 32.63
CA SER A 103 35.34 -10.81 31.21
C SER A 103 34.44 -9.68 30.68
N ARG A 104 33.42 -9.26 31.45
CA ARG A 104 32.54 -8.14 31.08
C ARG A 104 33.31 -6.83 30.87
N GLU A 105 34.25 -6.54 31.78
CA GLU A 105 35.02 -5.30 31.74
C GLU A 105 36.05 -5.34 30.61
N GLN A 106 36.70 -6.49 30.39
CA GLN A 106 37.59 -6.71 29.25
C GLN A 106 36.85 -6.46 27.92
N ILE A 107 35.64 -7.01 27.74
CA ILE A 107 34.81 -6.75 26.55
C ILE A 107 34.47 -5.26 26.40
N ALA A 108 34.08 -4.57 27.49
CA ALA A 108 33.80 -3.13 27.43
C ALA A 108 35.03 -2.28 27.06
N ILE A 109 36.22 -2.68 27.52
CA ILE A 109 37.50 -2.02 27.20
C ILE A 109 37.89 -2.29 25.73
N GLU A 110 37.71 -3.52 25.23
CA GLU A 110 37.93 -3.88 23.82
C GLU A 110 36.96 -3.16 22.87
N ASP A 111 35.69 -3.08 23.23
CA ASP A 111 34.67 -2.32 22.51
C ASP A 111 35.04 -0.84 22.44
N CYS A 112 35.45 -0.25 23.57
CA CYS A 112 35.92 1.13 23.59
C CYS A 112 37.15 1.32 22.69
N LYS A 113 38.12 0.39 22.70
CA LYS A 113 39.29 0.44 21.82
C LYS A 113 38.91 0.45 20.34
N GLU A 114 37.97 -0.41 19.94
CA GLU A 114 37.46 -0.48 18.56
C GLU A 114 36.70 0.79 18.18
N LEU A 115 35.81 1.29 19.04
CA LEU A 115 35.03 2.52 18.85
C LEU A 115 35.88 3.79 18.78
N VAL A 116 36.92 3.92 19.61
CA VAL A 116 37.84 5.07 19.54
C VAL A 116 38.71 4.97 18.27
N GLY A 117 39.11 3.78 17.85
CA GLY A 117 39.74 3.56 16.53
C GLY A 117 38.83 3.93 15.35
N PHE A 118 37.52 3.73 15.49
CA PHE A 118 36.55 4.20 14.50
C PHE A 118 36.51 5.73 14.44
N SER A 119 36.55 6.43 15.58
CA SER A 119 36.65 7.90 15.65
C SER A 119 37.97 8.43 15.08
N VAL A 120 39.12 7.78 15.35
CA VAL A 120 40.41 8.14 14.72
C VAL A 120 40.30 8.07 13.19
N THR A 121 39.68 7.01 12.67
CA THR A 121 39.46 6.83 11.22
C THR A 121 38.56 7.94 10.64
N GLU A 122 37.46 8.29 11.33
CA GLU A 122 36.52 9.33 10.93
C GLU A 122 37.13 10.74 10.96
N LEU A 123 38.00 11.02 11.95
CA LEU A 123 38.73 12.28 12.04
C LEU A 123 39.84 12.38 10.98
N ALA A 124 40.50 11.27 10.65
CA ALA A 124 41.46 11.22 9.54
C ALA A 124 40.78 11.48 8.18
N TRP A 125 39.61 10.87 7.93
CA TRP A 125 38.81 11.20 6.74
C TRP A 125 38.35 12.67 6.74
N SER A 126 37.96 13.21 7.89
CA SER A 126 37.55 14.61 8.05
C SER A 126 38.66 15.59 7.65
N MET A 127 39.93 15.29 7.96
CA MET A 127 41.08 16.07 7.50
C MET A 127 41.24 16.07 5.97
N LEU A 128 40.98 14.95 5.30
CA LEU A 128 41.12 14.84 3.83
C LEU A 128 40.07 15.69 3.09
N GLU A 129 38.83 15.76 3.58
CA GLU A 129 37.80 16.63 3.01
C GLU A 129 38.04 18.11 3.35
N MET A 130 38.65 18.43 4.49
CA MET A 130 39.06 19.80 4.82
C MET A 130 40.05 20.39 3.79
N ASN A 131 40.91 19.57 3.18
CA ASN A 131 41.82 20.05 2.12
C ASN A 131 41.04 20.52 0.86
N LYS A 132 39.94 19.84 0.50
CA LYS A 132 39.09 20.25 -0.64
C LYS A 132 38.40 21.59 -0.38
N LEU A 133 38.08 21.90 0.88
CA LEU A 133 37.51 23.19 1.30
C LEU A 133 38.50 24.37 1.24
N HIS A 134 39.79 24.14 1.00
CA HIS A 134 40.80 25.18 0.80
C HIS A 134 41.08 25.49 -0.69
N GLY A 135 40.56 24.70 -1.63
CA GLY A 135 40.90 24.71 -3.06
C GLY A 135 40.29 25.84 -3.89
N GLY A 136 40.44 27.10 -3.49
CA GLY A 136 40.02 28.24 -4.31
C GLY A 136 41.01 28.53 -5.44
N GLY A 137 40.63 28.28 -6.70
CA GLY A 137 41.38 28.74 -7.89
C GLY A 137 41.89 27.69 -8.87
N GLY A 138 41.42 26.44 -8.83
CA GLY A 138 41.53 25.52 -9.97
C GLY A 138 40.39 25.76 -10.95
N ILE A 139 40.68 25.88 -12.26
CA ILE A 139 39.69 26.29 -13.28
C ILE A 139 38.53 25.28 -13.41
N ASP A 140 38.77 24.01 -13.10
CA ASP A 140 37.80 22.90 -13.21
C ASP A 140 37.09 22.57 -11.88
N GLY A 141 37.42 23.27 -10.78
CA GLY A 141 36.95 22.97 -9.42
C GLY A 141 35.56 23.54 -9.10
N GLY A 142 34.49 22.79 -9.41
CA GLY A 142 33.11 23.23 -9.23
C GLY A 142 32.64 23.42 -7.77
N SER A 143 31.68 24.33 -7.57
CA SER A 143 31.06 24.64 -6.26
C SER A 143 30.44 23.41 -5.55
N HIS A 144 30.07 22.39 -6.31
CA HIS A 144 29.41 21.18 -5.84
C HIS A 144 30.31 20.30 -4.94
N ASP A 145 31.63 20.34 -5.12
CA ASP A 145 32.58 19.52 -4.36
C ASP A 145 32.83 20.07 -2.95
N ALA A 146 32.91 21.39 -2.80
CA ALA A 146 32.96 22.03 -1.48
C ALA A 146 31.69 21.68 -0.65
N ALA A 147 30.53 21.67 -1.31
CA ALA A 147 29.27 21.23 -0.70
C ALA A 147 29.19 19.71 -0.43
N ALA A 148 30.08 18.89 -1.01
CA ALA A 148 30.20 17.46 -0.69
C ALA A 148 31.13 17.24 0.50
N ALA A 149 32.29 17.90 0.49
CA ALA A 149 33.27 17.88 1.57
C ALA A 149 32.66 18.30 2.92
N GLY A 150 31.85 19.36 2.93
CA GLY A 150 31.14 19.82 4.14
C GLY A 150 30.15 18.80 4.73
N GLY A 151 29.35 18.14 3.88
CA GLY A 151 28.39 17.11 4.30
C GLY A 151 29.07 15.87 4.90
N ASN A 152 30.17 15.43 4.28
CA ASN A 152 31.02 14.35 4.77
C ASN A 152 31.64 14.69 6.14
N LEU A 153 32.31 15.85 6.24
CA LEU A 153 32.92 16.36 7.47
C LEU A 153 31.94 16.36 8.64
N LYS A 154 30.74 16.94 8.47
CA LYS A 154 29.72 17.01 9.53
C LYS A 154 29.22 15.62 9.95
N THR A 155 29.15 14.68 9.02
CA THR A 155 28.73 13.29 9.27
C THR A 155 29.77 12.54 10.11
N TRP A 156 31.04 12.61 9.73
CA TRP A 156 32.10 11.87 10.41
C TRP A 156 32.47 12.45 11.78
N LEU A 157 32.41 13.78 11.95
CA LEU A 157 32.48 14.41 13.28
C LEU A 157 31.32 13.94 14.19
N SER A 158 30.10 13.84 13.64
CA SER A 158 28.93 13.39 14.41
C SER A 158 29.04 11.92 14.82
N ALA A 159 29.63 11.06 13.97
CA ALA A 159 29.94 9.67 14.28
C ALA A 159 31.05 9.56 15.33
N ALA A 160 32.12 10.34 15.22
CA ALA A 160 33.25 10.30 16.15
C ALA A 160 32.84 10.60 17.60
N MET A 161 31.86 11.50 17.82
CA MET A 161 31.23 11.73 19.13
C MET A 161 30.33 10.57 19.60
N SER A 162 29.69 9.87 18.66
CA SER A 162 28.77 8.76 18.96
C SER A 162 29.52 7.52 19.42
N ASN A 163 30.65 7.20 18.78
CA ASN A 163 31.47 6.06 19.18
C ASN A 163 32.06 6.25 20.60
N GLN A 164 32.42 7.49 20.96
CA GLN A 164 32.88 7.84 22.31
C GLN A 164 31.77 7.65 23.37
N ASP A 165 30.52 7.97 23.03
CA ASP A 165 29.37 7.77 23.92
C ASP A 165 29.11 6.27 24.14
N THR A 166 29.06 5.49 23.05
CA THR A 166 28.90 4.03 23.09
C THR A 166 30.05 3.32 23.83
N CYS A 167 31.29 3.83 23.75
CA CYS A 167 32.42 3.31 24.54
C CYS A 167 32.10 3.35 26.04
N LEU A 168 31.61 4.50 26.53
CA LEU A 168 31.31 4.68 27.96
C LEU A 168 30.08 3.86 28.38
N GLU A 169 29.10 3.69 27.51
CA GLU A 169 27.93 2.84 27.75
C GLU A 169 28.26 1.34 27.80
N GLY A 170 29.35 0.90 27.19
CA GLY A 170 29.86 -0.47 27.33
C GLY A 170 30.13 -0.89 28.79
N PHE A 171 30.43 0.09 29.67
CA PHE A 171 30.66 -0.13 31.09
C PHE A 171 29.36 -0.25 31.92
N GLU A 172 28.17 -0.09 31.32
CA GLU A 172 26.93 -0.39 32.03
C GLU A 172 26.87 -1.87 32.43
N GLY A 173 26.56 -2.12 33.71
CA GLY A 173 26.61 -3.45 34.33
C GLY A 173 27.99 -3.86 34.88
N THR A 174 29.02 -3.00 34.82
CA THR A 174 30.32 -3.22 35.49
C THR A 174 30.37 -2.55 36.87
N GLU A 175 31.48 -2.72 37.60
CA GLU A 175 31.78 -1.92 38.81
C GLU A 175 32.23 -0.48 38.49
N ARG A 176 32.26 -0.09 37.19
CA ARG A 176 32.58 1.26 36.66
C ARG A 176 33.94 1.83 37.06
N LYS A 177 34.76 1.10 37.83
CA LYS A 177 36.14 1.46 38.23
C LYS A 177 37.03 1.90 37.06
N TYR A 178 36.85 1.28 35.89
CA TYR A 178 37.59 1.60 34.67
C TYR A 178 36.86 2.62 33.76
N GLU A 179 35.57 2.86 33.99
CA GLU A 179 34.76 3.86 33.27
C GLU A 179 35.35 5.26 33.48
N GLU A 180 35.55 5.69 34.74
CA GLU A 180 36.08 7.03 35.04
C GLU A 180 37.51 7.26 34.50
N LEU A 181 38.34 6.22 34.43
CA LEU A 181 39.69 6.31 33.86
C LEU A 181 39.63 6.57 32.34
N ILE A 182 38.85 5.76 31.62
CA ILE A 182 38.68 5.88 30.16
C ILE A 182 37.92 7.16 29.79
N LYS A 183 36.91 7.53 30.58
CA LYS A 183 36.17 8.80 30.51
C LYS A 183 37.09 9.99 30.72
N GLY A 184 38.08 9.91 31.63
CA GLY A 184 39.15 10.89 31.78
C GLY A 184 39.97 11.05 30.49
N SER A 185 40.42 9.95 29.89
CA SER A 185 41.14 9.97 28.60
C SER A 185 40.30 10.51 27.44
N LEU A 186 39.00 10.20 27.40
CA LEU A 186 38.10 10.61 26.32
C LEU A 186 37.51 12.01 26.50
N ARG A 187 37.51 12.60 27.70
CA ARG A 187 36.93 13.93 27.99
C ARG A 187 37.45 15.01 27.04
N GLN A 188 38.77 15.08 26.84
CA GLN A 188 39.38 16.05 25.92
C GLN A 188 38.96 15.79 24.47
N VAL A 189 38.92 14.51 24.05
CA VAL A 189 38.54 14.13 22.68
C VAL A 189 37.07 14.48 22.40
N THR A 190 36.16 14.20 23.33
CA THR A 190 34.73 14.53 23.20
C THR A 190 34.50 16.02 23.14
N GLN A 191 35.19 16.80 23.99
CA GLN A 191 35.05 18.26 23.98
C GLN A 191 35.64 18.87 22.69
N LEU A 192 36.81 18.41 22.22
CA LEU A 192 37.41 18.88 20.97
C LEU A 192 36.51 18.61 19.75
N VAL A 193 36.00 17.38 19.61
CA VAL A 193 35.10 17.07 18.48
C VAL A 193 33.80 17.87 18.55
N SER A 194 33.28 18.14 19.76
CA SER A 194 32.13 19.04 19.93
C SER A 194 32.46 20.49 19.52
N ASN A 195 33.60 21.04 19.97
CA ASN A 195 34.03 22.40 19.63
C ASN A 195 34.21 22.57 18.11
N VAL A 196 34.83 21.58 17.45
CA VAL A 196 35.01 21.53 15.99
C VAL A 196 33.66 21.50 15.27
N LEU A 197 32.71 20.68 15.73
CA LEU A 197 31.37 20.56 15.14
C LEU A 197 30.53 21.84 15.33
N ASP A 198 30.68 22.50 16.47
CA ASP A 198 30.08 23.79 16.79
C ASP A 198 30.66 24.92 15.93
N MET A 199 31.99 24.98 15.78
CA MET A 199 32.68 25.93 14.90
C MET A 199 32.29 25.74 13.44
N TYR A 200 32.34 24.50 12.93
CA TYR A 200 31.93 24.19 11.55
C TYR A 200 30.48 24.63 11.31
N THR A 201 29.57 24.37 12.26
CA THR A 201 28.17 24.77 12.12
C THR A 201 27.98 26.29 12.12
N GLN A 202 28.78 27.04 12.89
CA GLN A 202 28.72 28.51 12.93
C GLN A 202 29.34 29.18 11.69
N LEU A 203 30.46 28.68 11.19
CA LEU A 203 31.08 29.21 9.96
C LEU A 203 30.16 29.07 8.74
N ASN A 204 29.33 28.02 8.71
CA ASN A 204 28.34 27.78 7.65
C ASN A 204 26.94 28.37 7.95
N ALA A 205 26.78 29.17 9.01
CA ALA A 205 25.51 29.81 9.37
C ALA A 205 25.33 31.23 8.79
N LEU A 206 26.33 31.75 8.08
CA LEU A 206 26.25 33.04 7.38
C LEU A 206 25.40 32.92 6.09
N PRO A 207 24.72 34.00 5.65
CA PRO A 207 23.55 33.89 4.77
C PRO A 207 23.89 33.68 3.29
N PHE A 208 24.36 32.49 2.93
CA PHE A 208 24.25 32.01 1.55
C PHE A 208 22.78 31.74 1.22
N LYS A 209 22.25 32.46 0.23
CA LYS A 209 20.98 32.10 -0.41
C LYS A 209 21.14 30.71 -1.01
N ALA A 210 20.29 29.76 -0.61
CA ALA A 210 20.19 28.49 -1.31
C ALA A 210 19.86 28.76 -2.78
N SER A 211 20.75 28.36 -3.69
CA SER A 211 20.61 28.68 -5.11
C SER A 211 19.31 28.10 -5.67
N ARG A 212 18.57 28.91 -6.42
CA ARG A 212 17.43 28.43 -7.23
C ARG A 212 17.97 28.15 -8.62
N ASN A 213 17.69 26.95 -9.12
CA ASN A 213 18.15 26.39 -10.39
C ASN A 213 19.64 26.01 -10.37
N GLU A 214 19.92 24.73 -10.12
CA GLU A 214 21.18 24.09 -10.53
C GLU A 214 20.82 22.84 -11.33
N SER A 215 21.08 22.88 -12.63
CA SER A 215 21.06 21.72 -13.52
C SER A 215 22.43 21.06 -13.47
N PHE A 216 22.51 19.87 -12.87
CA PHE A 216 23.75 19.10 -12.78
C PHE A 216 24.01 18.34 -14.10
N PRO A 217 25.26 18.26 -14.57
CA PRO A 217 25.65 17.43 -15.70
C PRO A 217 25.63 15.93 -15.36
N ALA A 218 26.08 15.09 -16.31
CA ALA A 218 26.02 13.64 -16.27
C ALA A 218 26.78 12.99 -15.09
N SER A 219 26.58 11.67 -14.93
CA SER A 219 27.19 10.81 -13.91
C SER A 219 28.71 11.04 -13.76
N PRO A 220 29.25 11.07 -12.53
CA PRO A 220 30.66 11.35 -12.31
C PRO A 220 31.55 10.20 -12.80
N GLU A 221 32.73 10.57 -13.29
CA GLU A 221 33.71 9.75 -14.03
C GLU A 221 34.29 8.53 -13.27
N TRP A 222 33.93 8.36 -11.99
CA TRP A 222 34.34 7.21 -11.17
C TRP A 222 33.31 6.07 -11.12
N LEU A 223 32.14 6.22 -11.75
CA LEU A 223 31.07 5.21 -11.70
C LEU A 223 31.48 3.93 -12.45
N PRO A 224 31.63 2.76 -11.79
CA PRO A 224 31.84 1.50 -12.48
C PRO A 224 30.49 1.03 -13.03
N GLU A 225 30.42 0.71 -14.33
CA GLU A 225 29.20 0.24 -15.01
C GLU A 225 28.64 -1.09 -14.44
N THR A 226 29.38 -1.74 -13.54
CA THR A 226 29.06 -3.03 -12.94
C THR A 226 27.96 -2.99 -11.90
N ASP A 227 27.73 -1.87 -11.20
CA ASP A 227 27.07 -1.92 -9.89
C ASP A 227 25.54 -1.71 -9.92
N GLU A 228 24.99 -1.07 -10.96
CA GLU A 228 23.54 -0.86 -11.11
C GLU A 228 22.82 -2.12 -11.62
N SER A 229 23.47 -2.88 -12.49
CA SER A 229 22.96 -4.14 -13.05
C SER A 229 22.82 -5.24 -11.99
N LEU A 230 23.71 -5.29 -11.00
CA LEU A 230 23.65 -6.20 -9.85
C LEU A 230 22.38 -6.05 -8.99
N MET A 231 21.59 -4.99 -9.18
CA MET A 231 20.29 -4.81 -8.53
C MET A 231 19.08 -5.13 -9.43
N ARG A 232 19.26 -5.35 -10.73
CA ARG A 232 18.19 -5.79 -11.65
C ARG A 232 18.32 -7.26 -12.07
N LEU A 233 19.48 -7.86 -11.86
CA LEU A 233 19.71 -9.29 -12.10
C LEU A 233 18.97 -10.17 -11.08
N ASP A 234 18.52 -11.32 -11.57
CA ASP A 234 18.13 -12.47 -10.74
C ASP A 234 19.40 -13.08 -10.08
N PRO A 235 19.32 -13.66 -8.86
CA PRO A 235 20.48 -14.31 -8.23
C PRO A 235 21.14 -15.41 -9.07
N SER A 236 20.40 -16.06 -9.98
CA SER A 236 20.93 -17.06 -10.92
C SER A 236 21.59 -16.46 -12.18
N ALA A 237 21.30 -15.20 -12.50
CA ALA A 237 21.91 -14.45 -13.62
C ALA A 237 23.12 -13.60 -13.20
N MET A 238 23.41 -13.53 -11.90
CA MET A 238 24.53 -12.80 -11.32
C MET A 238 25.85 -13.59 -11.45
N HIS A 239 26.99 -12.89 -11.40
CA HIS A 239 28.30 -13.50 -11.16
C HIS A 239 28.82 -13.07 -9.78
N PRO A 240 28.48 -13.78 -8.69
CA PRO A 240 28.96 -13.46 -7.35
C PRO A 240 30.42 -13.91 -7.16
N ASP A 241 31.24 -13.09 -6.51
CA ASP A 241 32.63 -13.42 -6.16
C ASP A 241 32.76 -14.62 -5.21
N ALA A 242 31.73 -14.85 -4.39
CA ALA A 242 31.63 -15.98 -3.47
C ALA A 242 30.21 -16.54 -3.39
N VAL A 243 30.10 -17.87 -3.32
CA VAL A 243 28.83 -18.58 -3.08
C VAL A 243 28.92 -19.40 -1.81
N VAL A 244 28.01 -19.15 -0.87
CA VAL A 244 27.88 -19.88 0.40
C VAL A 244 26.66 -20.80 0.34
N ALA A 245 26.82 -22.09 0.66
CA ALA A 245 25.74 -23.06 0.60
C ALA A 245 25.90 -24.18 1.66
N LEU A 246 24.88 -24.37 2.50
CA LEU A 246 24.87 -25.42 3.53
C LEU A 246 24.88 -26.85 2.95
N ASP A 247 24.36 -27.03 1.74
CA ASP A 247 24.34 -28.32 1.03
C ASP A 247 25.68 -28.65 0.33
N GLY A 248 26.69 -27.80 0.45
CA GLY A 248 27.99 -27.96 -0.18
C GLY A 248 28.05 -27.59 -1.66
N LYS A 249 26.96 -27.10 -2.28
CA LYS A 249 26.93 -26.63 -3.68
C LYS A 249 27.36 -25.16 -3.80
N GLY A 250 28.42 -24.78 -3.09
CA GLY A 250 29.02 -23.45 -3.04
C GLY A 250 30.49 -23.57 -2.62
N LYS A 251 31.28 -22.52 -2.82
CA LYS A 251 32.71 -22.52 -2.44
C LYS A 251 32.90 -22.63 -0.92
N TYR A 252 31.95 -22.09 -0.17
CA TYR A 252 31.98 -22.00 1.29
C TYR A 252 30.73 -22.61 1.91
N ARG A 253 30.84 -23.10 3.15
CA ARG A 253 29.71 -23.57 3.95
C ARG A 253 29.24 -22.53 4.95
N THR A 254 30.15 -21.71 5.48
CA THR A 254 29.83 -20.60 6.39
C THR A 254 30.01 -19.24 5.71
N ILE A 255 29.29 -18.24 6.19
CA ILE A 255 29.38 -16.86 5.68
C ILE A 255 30.67 -16.22 6.19
N ASN A 256 31.14 -16.58 7.39
CA ASN A 256 32.43 -16.15 7.91
C ASN A 256 33.63 -16.63 7.07
N GLU A 257 33.61 -17.83 6.47
CA GLU A 257 34.63 -18.25 5.50
C GLU A 257 34.73 -17.27 4.31
N ALA A 258 33.61 -16.99 3.65
CA ALA A 258 33.55 -16.09 2.50
C ALA A 258 33.95 -14.65 2.86
N ILE A 259 33.50 -14.16 4.01
CA ILE A 259 33.87 -12.84 4.52
C ILE A 259 35.37 -12.76 4.84
N ASN A 260 35.98 -13.82 5.36
CA ASN A 260 37.42 -13.81 5.68
C ASN A 260 38.28 -13.67 4.43
N GLU A 261 37.99 -14.42 3.36
CA GLU A 261 38.76 -14.39 2.11
C GLU A 261 38.57 -13.10 1.29
N ALA A 262 37.43 -12.42 1.42
CA ALA A 262 37.15 -11.18 0.70
C ALA A 262 38.27 -10.12 0.84
N PRO A 263 38.58 -9.33 -0.20
CA PRO A 263 39.64 -8.32 -0.14
C PRO A 263 39.38 -7.26 0.95
N ASN A 264 40.44 -6.84 1.63
CA ASN A 264 40.37 -5.68 2.53
C ASN A 264 40.58 -4.40 1.72
N HIS A 265 39.87 -3.32 2.06
CA HIS A 265 39.90 -2.01 1.42
C HIS A 265 39.60 -2.04 -0.09
N SER A 266 38.72 -2.96 -0.52
CA SER A 266 38.28 -3.06 -1.92
C SER A 266 37.63 -1.77 -2.40
N THR A 267 38.09 -1.27 -3.55
CA THR A 267 37.48 -0.16 -4.30
C THR A 267 36.33 -0.61 -5.20
N LYS A 268 36.22 -1.91 -5.48
CA LYS A 268 35.11 -2.54 -6.20
C LYS A 268 34.14 -3.22 -5.24
N ARG A 269 32.89 -3.44 -5.66
CA ARG A 269 31.94 -4.28 -4.92
C ARG A 269 32.46 -5.72 -4.86
N TYR A 270 32.25 -6.39 -3.72
CA TYR A 270 32.52 -7.81 -3.56
C TYR A 270 31.24 -8.51 -3.09
N VAL A 271 30.71 -9.42 -3.92
CA VAL A 271 29.38 -10.01 -3.78
C VAL A 271 29.48 -11.42 -3.20
N ILE A 272 28.92 -11.59 -2.00
CA ILE A 272 28.69 -12.89 -1.39
C ILE A 272 27.21 -13.26 -1.57
N TYR A 273 26.95 -14.26 -2.41
CA TYR A 273 25.64 -14.88 -2.56
C TYR A 273 25.49 -16.02 -1.56
N VAL A 274 24.46 -15.94 -0.73
CA VAL A 274 24.18 -16.87 0.37
C VAL A 274 22.85 -17.57 0.09
N LYS A 275 22.91 -18.81 -0.37
CA LYS A 275 21.73 -19.61 -0.74
C LYS A 275 20.79 -19.81 0.45
N LYS A 276 19.55 -20.22 0.18
CA LYS A 276 18.54 -20.49 1.20
C LYS A 276 19.02 -21.49 2.26
N GLY A 277 18.73 -21.18 3.52
CA GLY A 277 19.26 -21.91 4.66
C GLY A 277 19.20 -21.12 5.96
N LEU A 278 19.40 -21.83 7.07
CA LEU A 278 19.45 -21.27 8.42
C LEU A 278 20.90 -21.27 8.93
N TYR A 279 21.59 -20.15 8.72
CA TYR A 279 22.98 -19.94 9.07
C TYR A 279 23.10 -19.51 10.54
N LYS A 280 23.47 -20.46 11.40
CA LYS A 280 23.67 -20.22 12.84
C LYS A 280 25.06 -19.64 13.10
N GLU A 281 25.23 -18.35 12.81
CA GLU A 281 26.50 -17.64 12.84
C GLU A 281 26.36 -16.23 13.43
N ASN A 282 27.42 -15.74 14.08
CA ASN A 282 27.63 -14.31 14.31
C ASN A 282 28.64 -13.78 13.30
N ILE A 283 28.41 -12.58 12.75
CA ILE A 283 29.24 -11.97 11.70
C ILE A 283 29.71 -10.57 12.12
N ASP A 284 30.98 -10.24 11.89
CA ASP A 284 31.60 -8.95 12.22
C ASP A 284 32.39 -8.36 11.02
N LEU A 285 31.69 -7.57 10.19
CA LEU A 285 32.24 -6.92 8.99
C LEU A 285 32.94 -5.59 9.36
N LYS A 286 34.07 -5.71 10.06
CA LYS A 286 34.92 -4.59 10.54
C LYS A 286 35.32 -3.62 9.42
N LYS A 287 35.65 -2.36 9.79
CA LYS A 287 35.90 -1.22 8.87
C LYS A 287 36.78 -1.49 7.64
N LYS A 288 37.68 -2.48 7.70
CA LYS A 288 38.54 -2.88 6.58
C LYS A 288 37.82 -3.62 5.44
N LYS A 289 36.61 -4.15 5.63
CA LYS A 289 35.84 -4.89 4.60
C LYS A 289 34.87 -3.93 3.89
N THR A 290 35.40 -3.05 3.05
CA THR A 290 34.62 -2.03 2.31
C THR A 290 33.93 -2.61 1.08
N ASN A 291 32.82 -1.98 0.66
CA ASN A 291 32.05 -2.32 -0.55
C ASN A 291 31.58 -3.79 -0.62
N MET A 292 31.35 -4.40 0.55
CA MET A 292 30.82 -5.76 0.65
C MET A 292 29.31 -5.79 0.40
N MET A 293 28.85 -6.75 -0.39
CA MET A 293 27.43 -7.02 -0.62
C MET A 293 27.07 -8.44 -0.18
N LEU A 294 26.04 -8.59 0.67
CA LEU A 294 25.39 -9.87 0.95
C LEU A 294 24.06 -9.95 0.18
N MET A 295 23.86 -11.01 -0.61
CA MET A 295 22.59 -11.32 -1.27
C MET A 295 22.07 -12.69 -0.82
N GLY A 296 20.80 -12.78 -0.43
CA GLY A 296 20.12 -14.04 -0.14
C GLY A 296 19.16 -14.50 -1.24
N ASP A 297 18.56 -15.68 -1.05
CA ASP A 297 17.48 -16.26 -1.88
C ASP A 297 16.10 -15.66 -1.58
N GLY A 298 16.00 -14.68 -0.68
CA GLY A 298 14.74 -14.04 -0.25
C GLY A 298 14.62 -13.89 1.26
N ILE A 299 13.76 -12.95 1.66
CA ILE A 299 13.26 -12.85 3.04
C ILE A 299 12.65 -14.21 3.45
N GLY A 300 13.00 -14.70 4.64
CA GLY A 300 12.58 -16.01 5.13
C GLY A 300 13.26 -17.22 4.46
N GLN A 301 13.94 -17.06 3.32
CA GLN A 301 14.66 -18.14 2.62
C GLN A 301 16.11 -18.23 3.09
N THR A 302 16.86 -17.11 3.04
CA THR A 302 18.20 -17.02 3.63
C THR A 302 18.10 -16.31 4.97
N ILE A 303 18.41 -17.03 6.05
CA ILE A 303 18.31 -16.53 7.43
C ILE A 303 19.66 -16.69 8.13
N ILE A 304 20.25 -15.57 8.54
CA ILE A 304 21.40 -15.52 9.44
C ILE A 304 20.86 -15.32 10.86
N THR A 305 21.22 -16.21 11.79
CA THR A 305 20.64 -16.22 13.13
C THR A 305 21.63 -16.48 14.26
N GLY A 306 21.42 -15.80 15.37
CA GLY A 306 22.10 -16.03 16.65
C GLY A 306 21.14 -15.77 17.82
N ASP A 307 21.66 -15.86 19.04
CA ASP A 307 20.92 -15.70 20.30
C ASP A 307 21.69 -14.84 21.33
N ARG A 308 22.76 -14.15 20.87
CA ARG A 308 23.62 -13.34 21.73
C ARG A 308 22.85 -12.22 22.40
N ASN A 309 23.03 -12.05 23.70
CA ASN A 309 22.24 -11.12 24.52
C ASN A 309 22.98 -10.58 25.75
N PHE A 310 22.44 -9.54 26.37
CA PHE A 310 23.06 -8.85 27.50
C PHE A 310 23.26 -9.75 28.73
N LEU A 311 22.33 -10.67 29.01
CA LEU A 311 22.40 -11.55 30.20
C LEU A 311 23.53 -12.59 30.12
N GLN A 312 24.07 -12.87 28.93
CA GLN A 312 25.29 -13.67 28.75
C GLN A 312 26.58 -12.90 29.12
N GLY A 313 26.47 -11.66 29.62
CA GLY A 313 27.61 -10.80 29.93
C GLY A 313 28.14 -9.99 28.74
N LEU A 314 27.51 -10.06 27.57
CA LEU A 314 27.89 -9.29 26.38
C LEU A 314 27.36 -7.85 26.45
N THR A 315 28.18 -6.88 26.03
CA THR A 315 27.72 -5.50 25.78
C THR A 315 26.67 -5.50 24.66
N THR A 316 25.72 -4.56 24.67
CA THR A 316 24.72 -4.44 23.58
C THR A 316 25.39 -4.40 22.20
N PHE A 317 26.53 -3.69 22.09
CA PHE A 317 27.37 -3.61 20.88
C PHE A 317 27.86 -4.97 20.34
N ARG A 318 28.10 -5.96 21.22
CA ARG A 318 28.53 -7.34 20.90
C ARG A 318 27.40 -8.38 20.87
N THR A 319 26.16 -8.00 21.22
CA THR A 319 24.99 -8.89 21.07
C THR A 319 24.57 -9.11 19.61
N ALA A 320 25.12 -8.34 18.67
CA ALA A 320 24.75 -8.39 17.26
C ALA A 320 24.90 -9.79 16.64
N THR A 321 23.83 -10.26 15.97
CA THR A 321 23.92 -11.42 15.06
C THR A 321 24.76 -11.06 13.84
N VAL A 322 24.51 -9.90 13.21
CA VAL A 322 25.39 -9.32 12.17
C VAL A 322 25.77 -7.89 12.54
N ALA A 323 27.05 -7.57 12.47
CA ALA A 323 27.59 -6.23 12.63
C ALA A 323 28.31 -5.79 11.34
N VAL A 324 28.06 -4.55 10.88
CA VAL A 324 28.68 -3.99 9.67
C VAL A 324 29.26 -2.59 9.90
N SER A 325 30.57 -2.47 9.73
CA SER A 325 31.36 -1.24 9.92
C SER A 325 32.08 -0.79 8.64
N GLY A 326 32.35 -1.71 7.70
CA GLY A 326 32.98 -1.40 6.41
C GLY A 326 32.10 -0.50 5.53
N ARG A 327 32.61 0.67 5.13
CA ARG A 327 31.90 1.67 4.29
C ARG A 327 31.36 1.04 2.99
N GLY A 328 30.18 1.49 2.55
CA GLY A 328 29.56 1.01 1.31
C GLY A 328 28.95 -0.39 1.42
N PHE A 329 28.56 -0.81 2.63
CA PHE A 329 27.95 -2.13 2.84
C PHE A 329 26.55 -2.22 2.25
N ILE A 330 26.24 -3.33 1.58
CA ILE A 330 24.91 -3.60 1.03
C ILE A 330 24.39 -4.97 1.51
N ALA A 331 23.12 -5.04 1.88
CA ALA A 331 22.41 -6.30 2.05
C ALA A 331 21.11 -6.33 1.24
N ARG A 332 20.80 -7.48 0.64
CA ARG A 332 19.58 -7.70 -0.15
C ARG A 332 18.99 -9.10 0.06
N ASP A 333 17.66 -9.19 0.04
CA ASP A 333 16.89 -10.44 -0.02
C ASP A 333 17.29 -11.45 1.08
N ILE A 334 17.52 -10.96 2.30
CA ILE A 334 18.11 -11.73 3.40
C ILE A 334 17.49 -11.38 4.77
N THR A 335 17.53 -12.33 5.70
CA THR A 335 16.98 -12.17 7.06
C THR A 335 18.09 -12.17 8.11
N PHE A 336 18.10 -11.16 8.98
CA PHE A 336 18.97 -11.07 10.15
C PHE A 336 18.12 -11.28 11.41
N ARG A 337 18.36 -12.34 12.19
CA ARG A 337 17.47 -12.74 13.31
C ARG A 337 18.22 -13.01 14.60
N ASN A 338 17.92 -12.25 15.66
CA ASN A 338 18.28 -12.62 17.02
C ASN A 338 17.11 -13.37 17.70
N THR A 339 17.39 -14.57 18.20
CA THR A 339 16.41 -15.52 18.78
C THR A 339 16.39 -15.52 20.31
N ALA A 340 17.17 -14.67 20.99
CA ALA A 340 17.28 -14.65 22.45
C ALA A 340 15.94 -14.46 23.20
N GLY A 341 14.95 -13.82 22.58
CA GLY A 341 13.63 -13.62 23.17
C GLY A 341 13.56 -12.47 24.21
N PRO A 342 12.35 -12.08 24.63
CA PRO A 342 12.13 -10.85 25.40
C PRO A 342 12.60 -10.92 26.86
N HIS A 343 12.87 -12.12 27.38
CA HIS A 343 13.41 -12.31 28.73
C HIS A 343 14.90 -11.94 28.86
N ASN A 344 15.65 -11.98 27.75
CA ASN A 344 17.10 -11.86 27.75
C ASN A 344 17.63 -10.43 27.56
N ARG A 345 16.74 -9.42 27.69
CA ARG A 345 17.01 -7.98 27.53
C ARG A 345 17.58 -7.64 26.15
N GLN A 346 18.57 -6.74 26.06
CA GLN A 346 19.15 -6.28 24.79
C GLN A 346 19.73 -7.45 23.98
N ALA A 347 19.28 -7.61 22.73
CA ALA A 347 19.66 -8.72 21.86
C ALA A 347 19.61 -8.31 20.37
N VAL A 348 20.68 -7.67 19.90
CA VAL A 348 20.73 -7.05 18.56
C VAL A 348 20.72 -8.10 17.45
N ALA A 349 19.88 -7.90 16.43
CA ALA A 349 19.89 -8.70 15.20
C ALA A 349 20.88 -8.12 14.19
N LEU A 350 20.83 -6.80 13.96
CA LEU A 350 21.71 -6.09 13.04
C LEU A 350 22.28 -4.82 13.70
N ARG A 351 23.61 -4.68 13.71
CA ARG A 351 24.32 -3.42 14.04
C ARG A 351 24.92 -2.82 12.77
N VAL A 352 24.71 -1.51 12.58
CA VAL A 352 25.19 -0.76 11.42
C VAL A 352 25.93 0.51 11.86
N ASP A 353 27.21 0.56 11.52
CA ASP A 353 28.12 1.70 11.67
C ASP A 353 29.01 1.81 10.41
N SER A 354 28.39 1.54 9.26
CA SER A 354 28.92 1.70 7.91
C SER A 354 28.33 2.96 7.27
N ASP A 355 29.18 3.91 6.89
CA ASP A 355 28.75 5.07 6.10
C ASP A 355 28.35 4.65 4.68
N GLN A 356 27.30 5.27 4.15
CA GLN A 356 26.76 4.98 2.82
C GLN A 356 26.33 3.51 2.67
N SER A 357 25.71 2.94 3.71
CA SER A 357 25.19 1.57 3.72
C SER A 357 23.72 1.50 3.30
N ALA A 358 23.35 0.46 2.56
CA ALA A 358 22.00 0.26 2.03
C ALA A 358 21.45 -1.15 2.25
N PHE A 359 20.19 -1.24 2.67
CA PHE A 359 19.48 -2.49 2.96
C PHE A 359 18.21 -2.52 2.11
N PHE A 360 18.02 -3.56 1.29
CA PHE A 360 16.90 -3.65 0.35
C PHE A 360 16.19 -5.00 0.44
N ARG A 361 14.90 -5.02 0.79
CA ARG A 361 14.15 -6.25 1.05
C ARG A 361 14.86 -7.17 2.06
N CYS A 362 15.24 -6.60 3.19
CA CYS A 362 15.81 -7.34 4.32
C CYS A 362 14.78 -7.47 5.46
N SER A 363 14.72 -8.63 6.12
CA SER A 363 14.00 -8.76 7.39
C SER A 363 15.00 -8.65 8.55
N ILE A 364 14.70 -7.81 9.54
CA ILE A 364 15.50 -7.63 10.76
C ILE A 364 14.63 -7.95 11.97
N GLU A 365 14.94 -9.04 12.65
CA GLU A 365 14.03 -9.67 13.62
C GLU A 365 14.67 -9.87 15.00
N GLY A 366 14.00 -9.38 16.03
CA GLY A 366 14.40 -9.61 17.41
C GLY A 366 13.24 -9.32 18.38
N TYR A 367 13.60 -8.80 19.55
CA TYR A 367 12.66 -8.28 20.53
C TYR A 367 13.14 -6.90 20.98
N GLN A 368 13.86 -6.82 22.11
CA GLN A 368 14.49 -5.58 22.55
C GLN A 368 15.78 -5.30 21.74
N ASP A 369 16.03 -4.02 21.42
CA ASP A 369 17.26 -3.53 20.77
C ASP A 369 17.55 -4.20 19.40
N THR A 370 16.52 -4.50 18.61
CA THR A 370 16.63 -5.33 17.38
C THR A 370 17.58 -4.75 16.31
N LEU A 371 17.40 -3.48 15.93
CA LEU A 371 18.20 -2.78 14.92
C LEU A 371 19.01 -1.65 15.57
N TYR A 372 20.32 -1.82 15.63
CA TYR A 372 21.26 -0.83 16.13
C TYR A 372 21.81 0.01 14.97
N ALA A 373 21.07 1.04 14.57
CA ALA A 373 21.50 2.08 13.63
C ALA A 373 22.48 3.04 14.33
N HIS A 374 23.68 2.52 14.64
CA HIS A 374 24.66 3.08 15.57
C HIS A 374 25.19 4.46 15.15
N SER A 375 25.76 4.60 13.96
CA SER A 375 26.37 5.86 13.48
C SER A 375 26.41 5.95 11.93
N LEU A 376 26.78 7.12 11.40
CA LEU A 376 26.98 7.39 9.96
C LEU A 376 25.68 7.34 9.11
N ARG A 377 25.77 7.52 7.77
CA ARG A 377 24.60 7.57 6.87
C ARG A 377 24.13 6.17 6.45
N GLN A 378 22.85 5.90 6.61
CA GLN A 378 22.24 4.58 6.39
C GLN A 378 20.90 4.70 5.65
N PHE A 379 20.60 3.76 4.76
CA PHE A 379 19.32 3.68 4.03
C PHE A 379 18.71 2.28 4.11
N TYR A 380 17.44 2.21 4.50
CA TYR A 380 16.66 0.97 4.54
C TYR A 380 15.46 1.14 3.61
N ARG A 381 15.30 0.22 2.64
CA ARG A 381 14.25 0.24 1.63
C ARG A 381 13.51 -1.09 1.61
N GLU A 382 12.17 -1.06 1.71
CA GLU A 382 11.34 -2.28 1.71
C GLU A 382 11.77 -3.34 2.74
N CYS A 383 12.42 -2.90 3.82
CA CYS A 383 12.81 -3.77 4.91
C CYS A 383 11.63 -4.02 5.86
N GLU A 384 11.57 -5.21 6.42
CA GLU A 384 10.66 -5.56 7.51
C GLU A 384 11.43 -5.58 8.83
N ILE A 385 10.95 -4.88 9.85
CA ILE A 385 11.65 -4.73 11.13
C ILE A 385 10.70 -5.13 12.26
N TYR A 386 11.10 -6.10 13.09
CA TYR A 386 10.25 -6.71 14.11
C TYR A 386 10.87 -6.63 15.51
N GLY A 387 10.20 -5.97 16.46
CA GLY A 387 10.69 -5.92 17.85
C GLY A 387 9.70 -5.39 18.89
N THR A 388 10.20 -5.07 20.09
CA THR A 388 9.39 -4.68 21.27
C THR A 388 9.87 -3.37 21.91
N ILE A 389 10.99 -3.38 22.63
CA ILE A 389 11.56 -2.21 23.31
C ILE A 389 12.71 -1.66 22.47
N ASP A 390 12.66 -0.35 22.21
CA ASP A 390 13.72 0.46 21.61
C ASP A 390 14.31 -0.19 20.34
N PHE A 391 13.47 -0.85 19.56
CA PHE A 391 13.93 -1.85 18.60
C PHE A 391 14.53 -1.27 17.31
N ILE A 392 14.52 0.07 17.18
CA ILE A 392 15.33 0.86 16.25
C ILE A 392 16.06 1.95 17.07
N PHE A 393 17.33 1.73 17.40
CA PHE A 393 18.09 2.62 18.31
C PHE A 393 19.51 2.91 17.79
N GLY A 394 20.18 3.88 18.42
CA GLY A 394 21.48 4.38 17.98
C GLY A 394 21.46 5.87 17.60
N ASN A 395 22.56 6.35 17.03
CA ASN A 395 22.74 7.75 16.61
C ASN A 395 23.21 7.87 15.14
N GLY A 396 22.80 6.95 14.27
CA GLY A 396 22.95 7.10 12.82
C GLY A 396 22.17 8.29 12.25
N ALA A 397 22.52 8.68 11.03
CA ALA A 397 21.64 9.42 10.13
C ALA A 397 20.96 8.37 9.23
N ALA A 398 19.86 7.80 9.73
CA ALA A 398 19.20 6.66 9.10
C ALA A 398 17.83 7.05 8.51
N VAL A 399 17.61 6.73 7.23
CA VAL A 399 16.31 6.88 6.58
C VAL A 399 15.74 5.51 6.26
N LEU A 400 14.54 5.24 6.76
CA LEU A 400 13.74 4.06 6.49
C LEU A 400 12.62 4.46 5.52
N GLN A 401 12.62 3.91 4.31
CA GLN A 401 11.69 4.29 3.25
C GLN A 401 10.93 3.06 2.71
N ASN A 402 9.60 3.15 2.62
CA ASN A 402 8.75 2.02 2.23
C ASN A 402 8.94 0.77 3.10
N CYS A 403 9.39 0.94 4.36
CA CYS A 403 9.63 -0.15 5.30
C CYS A 403 8.36 -0.52 6.07
N LYS A 404 8.27 -1.77 6.52
CA LYS A 404 7.23 -2.25 7.43
C LYS A 404 7.83 -2.45 8.83
N ILE A 405 7.33 -1.70 9.80
CA ILE A 405 7.78 -1.71 11.20
C ILE A 405 6.71 -2.43 12.01
N TYR A 406 6.94 -3.72 12.29
CA TYR A 406 6.04 -4.57 13.04
C TYR A 406 6.41 -4.57 14.51
N THR A 407 5.41 -4.51 15.39
CA THR A 407 5.65 -4.74 16.83
C THR A 407 5.29 -6.18 17.21
N ARG A 408 6.03 -6.73 18.19
CA ARG A 408 5.82 -8.05 18.78
C ARG A 408 5.23 -7.91 20.20
N VAL A 409 4.78 -9.02 20.76
CA VAL A 409 4.29 -9.09 22.15
C VAL A 409 5.48 -8.88 23.12
N PRO A 410 5.43 -7.87 24.00
CA PRO A 410 6.45 -7.66 25.03
C PRO A 410 6.14 -8.51 26.28
N LEU A 411 7.00 -8.46 27.32
CA LEU A 411 6.65 -9.03 28.62
C LEU A 411 5.53 -8.22 29.30
N PRO A 412 4.81 -8.79 30.28
CA PRO A 412 3.87 -8.02 31.10
C PRO A 412 4.49 -6.73 31.67
N LEU A 413 3.69 -5.66 31.71
CA LEU A 413 4.06 -4.30 32.16
C LEU A 413 5.12 -3.56 31.32
N GLN A 414 5.79 -4.20 30.36
CA GLN A 414 6.66 -3.51 29.40
C GLN A 414 5.83 -2.66 28.42
N LYS A 415 6.43 -1.57 27.93
CA LYS A 415 5.85 -0.68 26.90
C LYS A 415 6.64 -0.85 25.61
N VAL A 416 5.94 -1.03 24.50
CA VAL A 416 6.58 -1.13 23.17
C VAL A 416 7.01 0.26 22.72
N THR A 417 8.27 0.41 22.32
CA THR A 417 8.87 1.65 21.81
C THR A 417 9.61 1.37 20.52
N ILE A 418 9.24 2.08 19.44
CA ILE A 418 9.86 1.86 18.12
C ILE A 418 11.27 2.46 18.10
N THR A 419 11.41 3.77 18.34
CA THR A 419 12.74 4.41 18.33
C THR A 419 13.29 4.79 19.70
N ALA A 420 14.60 4.61 19.88
CA ALA A 420 15.39 5.25 20.93
C ALA A 420 16.59 5.96 20.30
N GLN A 421 16.35 7.16 19.78
CA GLN A 421 17.37 7.89 19.03
C GLN A 421 18.33 8.66 19.96
N GLY A 422 19.64 8.43 19.76
CA GLY A 422 20.71 8.79 20.68
C GLY A 422 21.48 10.09 20.39
N ARG A 423 20.85 11.14 19.85
CA ARG A 423 21.58 12.39 19.56
C ARG A 423 21.93 13.19 20.83
N LYS A 424 23.22 13.48 21.02
CA LYS A 424 23.80 14.08 22.24
C LYS A 424 24.18 15.56 22.10
N SER A 425 24.38 16.07 20.88
CA SER A 425 24.58 17.51 20.59
C SER A 425 23.61 18.00 19.52
N PRO A 426 23.09 19.24 19.60
CA PRO A 426 22.18 19.80 18.60
C PRO A 426 22.87 19.97 17.24
N ASN A 427 24.19 20.11 17.24
CA ASN A 427 25.00 20.32 16.03
C ASN A 427 25.33 19.02 15.29
N GLN A 428 25.06 17.83 15.86
CA GLN A 428 25.14 16.57 15.13
C GLN A 428 24.06 16.51 14.03
N ASN A 429 24.44 16.05 12.83
CA ASN A 429 23.50 15.90 11.70
C ASN A 429 22.65 14.61 11.76
N THR A 430 22.76 13.84 12.83
CA THR A 430 22.15 12.51 13.03
C THR A 430 20.65 12.57 13.37
N GLY A 431 19.98 11.43 13.30
CA GLY A 431 18.54 11.28 13.55
C GLY A 431 17.94 10.15 12.72
N PHE A 432 16.71 9.75 13.07
CA PHE A 432 15.97 8.73 12.34
C PHE A 432 14.81 9.35 11.56
N VAL A 433 14.64 8.95 10.31
CA VAL A 433 13.53 9.37 9.45
C VAL A 433 12.82 8.12 8.96
N ILE A 434 11.61 7.90 9.47
CA ILE A 434 10.68 6.90 8.95
C ILE A 434 9.81 7.65 7.93
N MET A 435 9.95 7.33 6.65
CA MET A 435 9.21 8.02 5.58
C MET A 435 8.51 7.08 4.60
N ASN A 436 7.33 7.46 4.11
CA ASN A 436 6.53 6.66 3.16
C ASN A 436 6.37 5.19 3.62
N SER A 437 6.28 4.94 4.93
CA SER A 437 6.44 3.61 5.55
C SER A 437 5.20 3.20 6.35
N TYR A 438 5.23 2.01 6.96
CA TYR A 438 4.10 1.43 7.68
C TYR A 438 4.49 1.04 9.11
N VAL A 439 3.87 1.66 10.12
CA VAL A 439 3.94 1.23 11.51
C VAL A 439 2.76 0.29 11.79
N LEU A 440 3.07 -1.00 11.91
CA LEU A 440 2.16 -2.12 12.08
C LEU A 440 2.25 -2.63 13.53
N ALA A 441 1.68 -1.82 14.43
CA ALA A 441 1.63 -2.08 15.86
C ALA A 441 0.56 -3.13 16.17
N THR A 442 1.00 -4.28 16.69
CA THR A 442 0.14 -5.37 17.19
C THR A 442 -0.14 -5.24 18.70
N GLN A 443 0.48 -4.25 19.35
CA GLN A 443 0.47 -4.01 20.79
C GLN A 443 0.46 -2.50 21.09
N PRO A 444 0.06 -2.05 22.29
CA PRO A 444 0.16 -0.65 22.72
C PRO A 444 1.58 -0.07 22.57
N THR A 445 1.78 0.77 21.56
CA THR A 445 3.10 1.16 21.04
C THR A 445 3.33 2.67 21.05
N TYR A 446 4.52 3.10 21.41
CA TYR A 446 4.99 4.47 21.26
C TYR A 446 5.98 4.58 20.09
N LEU A 447 5.90 5.68 19.34
CA LEU A 447 6.77 6.03 18.21
C LEU A 447 8.25 6.13 18.61
N GLY A 448 8.52 6.51 19.87
CA GLY A 448 9.86 6.45 20.46
C GLY A 448 9.97 7.12 21.82
N ARG A 449 11.18 7.09 22.39
CA ARG A 449 11.56 7.77 23.63
C ARG A 449 12.98 8.38 23.58
N PRO A 450 13.23 9.52 24.25
CA PRO A 450 14.45 10.30 24.07
C PRO A 450 15.61 9.78 24.93
N TRP A 451 16.32 8.77 24.42
CA TRP A 451 17.50 8.18 25.07
C TRP A 451 18.61 9.20 25.37
N LYS A 452 18.76 10.24 24.53
CA LYS A 452 19.77 11.31 24.71
C LYS A 452 19.15 12.71 24.53
N LEU A 453 19.85 13.72 25.07
CA LEU A 453 19.31 15.06 25.32
C LEU A 453 18.73 15.78 24.09
N TYR A 454 19.22 15.51 22.88
CA TYR A 454 18.79 16.14 21.64
C TYR A 454 18.17 15.15 20.65
N SER A 455 17.63 14.02 21.16
CA SER A 455 17.02 12.92 20.41
C SER A 455 16.15 13.41 19.25
N ARG A 456 16.40 12.92 18.03
CA ARG A 456 15.74 13.41 16.80
C ARG A 456 15.17 12.28 15.96
N THR A 457 13.84 12.18 15.94
CA THR A 457 13.09 11.20 15.14
C THR A 457 12.00 11.91 14.34
N VAL A 458 11.83 11.51 13.09
CA VAL A 458 10.76 11.98 12.19
C VAL A 458 9.96 10.78 11.71
N TYR A 459 8.63 10.93 11.72
CA TYR A 459 7.71 10.11 10.95
C TYR A 459 7.03 11.01 9.91
N MET A 460 7.18 10.72 8.62
CA MET A 460 6.50 11.48 7.56
C MET A 460 5.89 10.61 6.46
N ASN A 461 4.73 10.99 5.92
CA ASN A 461 3.94 10.18 4.98
C ASN A 461 3.76 8.72 5.44
N THR A 462 3.77 8.46 6.74
CA THR A 462 3.82 7.12 7.32
C THR A 462 2.44 6.70 7.80
N TYR A 463 2.01 5.50 7.42
CA TYR A 463 0.79 4.90 7.95
C TYR A 463 1.03 4.40 9.38
N MET A 464 0.19 4.81 10.31
CA MET A 464 0.20 4.37 11.71
C MET A 464 -1.07 3.57 11.99
N SER A 465 -0.90 2.28 12.25
CA SER A 465 -1.99 1.40 12.71
C SER A 465 -2.44 1.71 14.14
N GLN A 466 -3.61 1.20 14.51
CA GLN A 466 -4.46 1.70 15.60
C GLN A 466 -3.84 1.62 17.00
N LEU A 467 -2.89 0.70 17.24
CA LEU A 467 -2.30 0.50 18.57
C LEU A 467 -1.09 1.40 18.85
N VAL A 468 -0.67 2.22 17.88
CA VAL A 468 0.18 3.39 18.13
C VAL A 468 -0.60 4.35 19.05
N GLN A 469 -0.07 4.59 20.24
CA GLN A 469 -0.77 5.31 21.30
C GLN A 469 -1.08 6.75 20.89
N PRO A 470 -2.24 7.33 21.27
CA PRO A 470 -2.59 8.72 20.94
C PRO A 470 -1.51 9.72 21.37
N ARG A 471 -0.89 9.50 22.54
CA ARG A 471 0.27 10.26 23.08
C ARG A 471 1.43 10.35 22.08
N GLY A 472 1.59 9.36 21.21
CA GLY A 472 2.67 9.22 20.23
C GLY A 472 3.98 8.79 20.87
N TRP A 473 4.48 9.57 21.81
CA TRP A 473 5.85 9.47 22.33
C TRP A 473 5.86 9.18 23.84
N LEU A 474 6.94 8.58 24.33
CA LEU A 474 7.10 8.20 25.73
C LEU A 474 8.32 8.89 26.35
N GLU A 475 8.19 9.34 27.60
CA GLU A 475 9.30 9.88 28.38
C GLU A 475 10.44 8.85 28.53
N TRP A 476 11.69 9.33 28.59
CA TRP A 476 12.82 8.49 29.03
C TRP A 476 12.83 8.40 30.56
N PHE A 477 12.95 9.55 31.23
CA PHE A 477 12.78 9.69 32.68
C PHE A 477 12.39 11.13 33.02
N GLY A 478 11.26 11.31 33.73
CA GLY A 478 10.77 12.63 34.13
C GLY A 478 10.72 13.64 32.98
N ASN A 479 11.26 14.84 33.20
CA ASN A 479 11.34 15.91 32.20
C ASN A 479 12.64 15.90 31.37
N PHE A 480 13.41 14.80 31.37
CA PHE A 480 14.65 14.70 30.59
C PHE A 480 14.37 14.87 29.08
N ALA A 481 15.22 15.65 28.41
CA ALA A 481 15.20 15.95 26.98
C ALA A 481 13.93 16.63 26.42
N LEU A 482 12.81 16.76 27.15
CA LEU A 482 11.52 17.18 26.60
C LEU A 482 11.52 18.59 25.96
N ASN A 483 12.48 19.44 26.37
CA ASN A 483 12.67 20.80 25.86
C ASN A 483 13.73 20.92 24.75
N THR A 484 14.47 19.85 24.46
CA THR A 484 15.69 19.85 23.62
C THR A 484 15.74 18.73 22.57
N LEU A 485 14.91 17.70 22.72
CA LEU A 485 14.60 16.71 21.68
C LEU A 485 13.91 17.39 20.48
N TRP A 486 13.85 16.70 19.35
CA TRP A 486 13.20 17.19 18.14
C TRP A 486 12.41 16.05 17.48
N TYR A 487 11.13 15.91 17.84
CA TYR A 487 10.24 14.85 17.36
C TYR A 487 9.20 15.40 16.40
N GLY A 488 9.34 15.03 15.12
CA GLY A 488 8.55 15.58 14.02
C GLY A 488 7.54 14.60 13.44
N GLU A 489 6.31 15.06 13.20
CA GLU A 489 5.30 14.33 12.41
C GLU A 489 4.81 15.20 11.22
N TYR A 490 4.76 14.63 10.02
CA TYR A 490 4.31 15.33 8.79
C TYR A 490 3.47 14.41 7.90
N ASN A 491 2.23 14.80 7.60
CA ASN A 491 1.38 14.13 6.60
C ASN A 491 1.28 12.60 6.80
N ASN A 492 1.37 12.14 8.06
CA ASN A 492 1.14 10.75 8.43
C ASN A 492 -0.35 10.43 8.34
N ILE A 493 -0.69 9.16 8.21
CA ILE A 493 -2.06 8.68 7.99
C ILE A 493 -2.36 7.44 8.84
N GLY A 494 -3.61 6.97 8.83
CA GLY A 494 -4.02 5.77 9.55
C GLY A 494 -4.45 6.02 11.01
N PRO A 495 -5.15 5.06 11.63
CA PRO A 495 -5.90 5.27 12.88
C PRO A 495 -5.05 5.59 14.12
N GLY A 496 -3.75 5.23 14.13
CA GLY A 496 -2.80 5.58 15.19
C GLY A 496 -2.18 6.98 15.05
N TRP A 497 -2.40 7.64 13.91
CA TRP A 497 -2.04 9.04 13.73
C TRP A 497 -3.22 9.94 14.11
N ARG A 498 -3.07 10.66 15.24
CA ARG A 498 -4.02 11.67 15.73
C ARG A 498 -3.24 12.79 16.40
N SER A 499 -3.04 13.92 15.71
CA SER A 499 -2.28 15.06 16.23
C SER A 499 -2.83 15.63 17.55
N SER A 500 -4.15 15.61 17.74
CA SER A 500 -4.83 16.12 18.93
C SER A 500 -4.58 15.34 20.23
N GLY A 501 -4.14 14.07 20.14
CA GLY A 501 -3.87 13.22 21.31
C GLY A 501 -2.41 13.26 21.80
N ARG A 502 -1.53 13.99 21.11
CA ARG A 502 -0.07 13.92 21.26
C ARG A 502 0.45 14.67 22.49
N VAL A 503 1.70 14.39 22.86
CA VAL A 503 2.43 15.12 23.91
C VAL A 503 2.52 16.61 23.63
N LYS A 504 2.51 17.42 24.70
CA LYS A 504 2.69 18.88 24.66
C LYS A 504 4.11 19.31 25.05
N TRP A 505 5.10 18.47 24.76
CA TRP A 505 6.51 18.78 25.03
C TRP A 505 7.02 19.86 24.07
N PRO A 506 7.85 20.83 24.49
CA PRO A 506 8.36 21.87 23.59
C PRO A 506 9.17 21.36 22.39
N GLY A 507 9.82 20.19 22.51
CA GLY A 507 10.52 19.51 21.41
C GLY A 507 9.64 18.69 20.45
N TYR A 508 8.32 18.63 20.68
CA TYR A 508 7.39 17.94 19.79
C TYR A 508 6.78 18.89 18.75
N HIS A 509 6.77 18.46 17.48
CA HIS A 509 6.40 19.30 16.35
C HIS A 509 5.54 18.56 15.32
N ILE A 510 4.38 19.14 14.99
CA ILE A 510 3.77 18.93 13.67
C ILE A 510 4.56 19.82 12.69
N MET A 511 5.21 19.23 11.70
CA MET A 511 6.07 19.96 10.77
C MET A 511 5.27 20.64 9.64
N ASP A 512 5.86 21.67 9.03
CA ASP A 512 5.39 22.19 7.74
C ASP A 512 6.11 21.51 6.54
N LYS A 513 5.66 21.83 5.32
CA LYS A 513 6.20 21.31 4.04
C LYS A 513 7.68 21.65 3.83
N ARG A 514 8.18 22.78 4.34
CA ARG A 514 9.57 23.24 4.23
C ARG A 514 10.47 22.51 5.24
N THR A 515 10.00 22.33 6.47
CA THR A 515 10.69 21.54 7.49
C THR A 515 10.77 20.07 7.08
N ALA A 516 9.68 19.48 6.59
CA ALA A 516 9.69 18.08 6.14
C ALA A 516 10.68 17.81 4.99
N LEU A 517 10.89 18.77 4.09
CA LEU A 517 11.85 18.63 2.98
C LEU A 517 13.30 18.41 3.46
N SER A 518 13.73 18.99 4.59
CA SER A 518 15.11 18.81 5.09
C SER A 518 15.39 17.40 5.63
N PHE A 519 14.35 16.62 5.91
CA PHE A 519 14.44 15.21 6.33
C PHE A 519 14.33 14.21 5.16
N THR A 520 14.21 14.67 3.92
CA THR A 520 14.16 13.77 2.75
C THR A 520 15.51 13.11 2.47
N VAL A 521 15.50 11.94 1.81
CA VAL A 521 16.72 11.17 1.46
C VAL A 521 17.80 12.05 0.81
N GLY A 522 17.41 12.94 -0.10
CA GLY A 522 18.34 13.83 -0.81
C GLY A 522 18.99 14.90 0.08
N SER A 523 18.34 15.33 1.17
CA SER A 523 18.82 16.42 2.04
C SER A 523 19.37 15.94 3.38
N PHE A 524 18.89 14.80 3.90
CA PHE A 524 19.22 14.32 5.24
C PHE A 524 20.44 13.38 5.26
N ILE A 525 20.63 12.60 4.19
CA ILE A 525 21.73 11.61 4.07
C ILE A 525 22.51 11.75 2.76
N ASP A 526 22.49 12.92 2.10
CA ASP A 526 23.12 13.15 0.79
C ASP A 526 22.70 12.13 -0.30
N GLY A 527 21.56 11.45 -0.19
CA GLY A 527 21.31 10.17 -0.86
C GLY A 527 21.48 10.18 -2.37
N ARG A 528 21.20 11.32 -3.02
CA ARG A 528 21.44 11.55 -4.47
C ARG A 528 22.90 11.29 -4.91
N ARG A 529 23.88 11.45 -4.02
CA ARG A 529 25.32 11.32 -4.30
C ARG A 529 25.85 9.88 -4.24
N TRP A 530 25.12 8.95 -3.63
CA TRP A 530 25.66 7.59 -3.37
C TRP A 530 24.66 6.45 -3.52
N LEU A 531 23.36 6.67 -3.28
CA LEU A 531 22.35 5.63 -3.50
C LEU A 531 22.22 5.17 -4.96
N PRO A 532 22.40 6.01 -6.02
CA PRO A 532 22.39 5.51 -7.40
C PRO A 532 23.42 4.40 -7.63
N ALA A 533 24.64 4.58 -7.11
CA ALA A 533 25.70 3.57 -7.20
C ALA A 533 25.35 2.26 -6.46
N THR A 534 24.51 2.30 -5.42
CA THR A 534 24.06 1.06 -4.75
C THR A 534 23.13 0.21 -5.63
N GLY A 535 22.43 0.84 -6.58
CA GLY A 535 21.34 0.25 -7.36
C GLY A 535 20.00 0.12 -6.61
N VAL A 536 19.93 0.48 -5.33
CA VAL A 536 18.69 0.48 -4.54
C VAL A 536 17.80 1.66 -4.94
N THR A 537 16.52 1.39 -5.22
CA THR A 537 15.55 2.43 -5.57
C THR A 537 15.25 3.36 -4.38
N PHE A 538 15.28 4.67 -4.61
CA PHE A 538 15.02 5.66 -3.56
C PHE A 538 14.28 6.89 -4.09
N SER A 539 13.31 7.38 -3.32
CA SER A 539 12.68 8.67 -3.55
C SER A 539 13.51 9.75 -2.86
N ALA A 540 14.21 10.55 -3.67
CA ALA A 540 15.14 11.59 -3.19
C ALA A 540 14.46 12.81 -2.55
N VAL A 541 13.17 13.00 -2.80
CA VAL A 541 12.34 14.13 -2.32
C VAL A 541 11.00 13.63 -1.84
N CYS A 542 10.30 14.43 -1.03
CA CYS A 542 8.90 14.19 -0.73
C CYS A 542 8.07 14.75 -1.91
N ASN A 543 7.32 13.89 -2.61
CA ASN A 543 6.44 14.30 -3.72
C ASN A 543 5.18 14.98 -3.17
N ILE A 544 5.28 16.27 -2.83
CA ILE A 544 4.19 17.03 -2.19
C ILE A 544 3.32 17.76 -3.23
N ASN A 545 2.97 17.11 -4.34
CA ASN A 545 2.17 17.66 -5.44
C ASN A 545 1.31 16.56 -6.14
N THR A 546 0.74 15.62 -5.38
CA THR A 546 -0.32 14.69 -5.87
C THR A 546 -1.59 14.73 -5.00
N PHE A 547 -1.59 15.61 -4.00
CA PHE A 547 -2.80 16.15 -3.37
C PHE A 547 -2.72 17.68 -3.50
N GLN A 548 -3.88 18.33 -3.68
CA GLN A 548 -4.06 19.79 -3.78
C GLN A 548 -3.55 20.51 -5.05
N VAL A 549 -4.05 20.14 -6.23
CA VAL A 549 -4.26 21.09 -7.35
C VAL A 549 -5.74 21.12 -7.77
N VAL A 550 -6.61 21.30 -6.77
CA VAL A 550 -7.94 21.93 -6.90
C VAL A 550 -8.12 22.79 -5.65
N ILE A 551 -8.98 23.82 -5.69
CA ILE A 551 -9.29 24.73 -4.56
C ILE A 551 -8.11 25.64 -4.16
N ASN A 552 -7.80 26.64 -5.00
CA ASN A 552 -7.93 28.09 -4.68
C ASN A 552 -6.99 29.00 -5.48
N HIS A 553 -7.40 29.42 -6.69
CA HIS A 553 -6.94 30.68 -7.29
C HIS A 553 -7.96 31.30 -8.27
N SER A 554 -9.18 31.59 -7.78
CA SER A 554 -10.17 32.43 -8.49
C SER A 554 -11.35 32.87 -7.61
N LYS A 555 -11.05 33.60 -6.52
CA LYS A 555 -12.01 34.52 -5.88
C LYS A 555 -11.45 35.95 -5.82
N ALA A 556 -11.04 36.45 -6.97
CA ALA A 556 -10.74 37.85 -7.22
C ALA A 556 -11.21 38.20 -8.65
N MET A 557 -12.20 39.09 -8.72
CA MET A 557 -12.73 39.83 -9.89
C MET A 557 -12.63 39.20 -11.29
N ALA A 558 -13.79 38.93 -11.90
CA ALA A 558 -13.91 38.80 -13.35
C ALA A 558 -14.00 40.18 -14.02
N GLN A 559 -13.34 40.35 -15.17
CA GLN A 559 -13.81 41.20 -16.27
C GLN A 559 -13.04 40.90 -17.58
N ASN A 560 -13.79 40.83 -18.68
CA ASN A 560 -13.48 41.18 -20.07
C ASN A 560 -11.99 41.09 -20.54
N ASN A 561 -11.65 40.36 -21.62
CA ASN A 561 -12.33 40.43 -22.93
C ASN A 561 -12.09 39.21 -23.83
N ILE A 562 -12.99 39.04 -24.80
CA ILE A 562 -12.88 38.09 -25.92
C ILE A 562 -11.91 38.67 -26.95
N ILE A 563 -10.83 37.95 -27.29
CA ILE A 563 -10.00 38.11 -28.52
C ILE A 563 -8.93 37.02 -28.66
N LEU A 564 -8.38 36.50 -27.55
CA LEU A 564 -7.25 35.56 -27.57
C LEU A 564 -7.61 34.09 -27.88
N THR A 565 -8.84 33.80 -28.29
CA THR A 565 -9.31 32.43 -28.59
C THR A 565 -8.95 31.95 -30.00
N ALA A 566 -8.65 32.85 -30.94
CA ALA A 566 -8.41 32.49 -32.34
C ALA A 566 -7.04 31.83 -32.60
N LEU A 567 -6.01 32.16 -31.80
CA LEU A 567 -4.64 31.66 -32.02
C LEU A 567 -4.38 30.27 -31.43
N SER A 568 -5.26 29.76 -30.55
CA SER A 568 -5.06 28.46 -29.89
C SER A 568 -5.46 27.27 -30.77
N LEU A 569 -6.43 27.40 -31.68
CA LEU A 569 -6.95 26.28 -32.46
C LEU A 569 -5.99 25.73 -33.53
N LEU A 570 -4.95 26.47 -33.92
CA LEU A 570 -3.98 26.04 -34.94
C LEU A 570 -2.81 25.20 -34.39
N MET A 571 -2.75 24.95 -33.07
CA MET A 571 -1.71 24.14 -32.42
C MET A 571 -2.24 22.82 -31.83
N PHE A 572 -3.48 22.43 -32.15
CA PHE A 572 -4.19 21.30 -31.51
C PHE A 572 -4.31 20.02 -32.36
N SER A 573 -3.62 19.93 -33.51
CA SER A 573 -3.69 18.77 -34.42
C SER A 573 -2.42 17.89 -34.45
N THR A 574 -1.43 18.15 -33.60
CA THR A 574 -0.13 17.43 -33.61
C THR A 574 0.35 16.91 -32.24
N LEU A 575 -0.47 17.00 -31.18
CA LEU A 575 -0.20 16.32 -29.91
C LEU A 575 -1.33 15.36 -29.54
N SER A 576 -1.12 14.08 -29.84
CA SER A 576 -1.83 12.94 -29.27
C SER A 576 -0.87 11.76 -29.21
N HIS A 577 -0.95 10.96 -28.15
CA HIS A 577 0.03 9.91 -27.78
C HIS A 577 1.41 10.41 -27.35
N CYS A 578 1.48 10.98 -26.14
CA CYS A 578 2.63 10.77 -25.27
C CYS A 578 2.21 9.82 -24.14
N GLN A 579 2.25 8.51 -24.40
CA GLN A 579 2.06 7.51 -23.34
C GLN A 579 3.30 7.52 -22.44
N ALA A 580 3.12 7.68 -21.13
CA ALA A 580 4.23 7.62 -20.19
C ALA A 580 4.82 6.19 -20.17
N LEU A 581 6.07 6.05 -20.59
CA LEU A 581 6.77 4.77 -20.55
C LEU A 581 7.14 4.45 -19.11
N THR A 582 6.45 3.46 -18.57
CA THR A 582 6.67 2.92 -17.22
C THR A 582 7.58 1.72 -17.31
N SER A 583 8.35 1.43 -16.26
CA SER A 583 9.00 0.11 -16.16
C SER A 583 7.97 -0.91 -15.69
N SER A 584 7.89 -2.06 -16.38
CA SER A 584 7.08 -3.21 -15.98
C SER A 584 7.34 -3.60 -14.52
N GLU A 585 8.58 -3.48 -14.06
CA GLU A 585 8.98 -3.81 -12.70
C GLU A 585 8.31 -2.94 -11.63
N ALA A 586 8.33 -1.60 -11.78
CA ALA A 586 7.74 -0.68 -10.81
C ALA A 586 6.21 -0.73 -10.81
N LEU A 587 5.63 -1.03 -11.97
CA LEU A 587 4.20 -1.27 -12.14
C LEU A 587 3.76 -2.60 -11.50
N CYS A 588 4.56 -3.66 -11.59
CA CYS A 588 4.23 -4.91 -10.93
C CYS A 588 4.22 -4.82 -9.40
N ASP A 589 5.03 -3.95 -8.81
CA ASP A 589 5.10 -3.76 -7.35
C ASP A 589 3.88 -3.02 -6.76
N SER A 590 2.94 -2.51 -7.58
CA SER A 590 1.62 -2.02 -7.13
C SER A 590 0.56 -3.13 -7.04
N THR A 591 0.82 -4.31 -7.61
CA THR A 591 -0.16 -5.41 -7.73
C THR A 591 -0.17 -6.31 -6.49
N PRO A 592 -1.28 -7.03 -6.19
CA PRO A 592 -1.32 -7.95 -5.04
C PRO A 592 -0.37 -9.17 -5.16
N HIS A 593 0.06 -9.52 -6.37
CA HIS A 593 1.01 -10.63 -6.61
C HIS A 593 2.19 -10.19 -7.49
N PRO A 594 3.12 -9.33 -6.99
CA PRO A 594 4.21 -8.77 -7.81
C PRO A 594 5.09 -9.82 -8.47
N HIS A 595 5.32 -10.96 -7.82
CA HIS A 595 6.08 -12.09 -8.36
C HIS A 595 5.47 -12.65 -9.65
N VAL A 596 4.14 -12.86 -9.67
CA VAL A 596 3.45 -13.39 -10.84
C VAL A 596 3.42 -12.35 -11.96
N CYS A 597 3.18 -11.08 -11.63
CA CYS A 597 3.32 -9.99 -12.60
C CYS A 597 4.71 -9.95 -13.26
N LYS A 598 5.79 -10.01 -12.46
CA LYS A 598 7.18 -9.97 -12.95
C LYS A 598 7.60 -11.23 -13.72
N SER A 599 6.97 -12.38 -13.46
CA SER A 599 7.18 -13.61 -14.26
C SER A 599 6.50 -13.58 -15.64
N VAL A 600 5.54 -12.67 -15.84
CA VAL A 600 4.68 -12.62 -17.04
C VAL A 600 5.05 -11.48 -17.98
N LEU A 601 5.50 -10.35 -17.46
CA LEU A 601 5.85 -9.18 -18.25
C LEU A 601 7.33 -9.19 -18.70
N PRO A 602 7.63 -8.75 -19.94
CA PRO A 602 9.00 -8.62 -20.39
C PRO A 602 9.72 -7.54 -19.54
N ILE A 603 10.82 -7.96 -18.90
CA ILE A 603 11.63 -7.10 -18.04
C ILE A 603 12.48 -6.18 -18.93
N GLY A 604 12.46 -4.87 -18.64
CA GLY A 604 13.29 -3.88 -19.33
C GLY A 604 12.78 -3.43 -20.71
N SER A 605 11.75 -4.06 -21.28
CA SER A 605 11.08 -3.56 -22.49
C SER A 605 10.30 -2.27 -22.17
N PRO A 606 10.54 -1.15 -22.88
CA PRO A 606 9.76 0.08 -22.68
C PRO A 606 8.30 -0.14 -23.11
N GLY A 607 7.35 0.13 -22.22
CA GLY A 607 5.92 -0.10 -22.47
C GLY A 607 5.01 0.83 -21.67
N SER A 608 3.75 0.88 -22.09
CA SER A 608 2.69 1.59 -21.38
C SER A 608 1.94 0.68 -20.41
N VAL A 609 1.37 1.26 -19.36
CA VAL A 609 0.61 0.54 -18.33
C VAL A 609 -0.54 -0.28 -18.94
N SER A 610 -1.22 0.27 -19.95
CA SER A 610 -2.24 -0.42 -20.74
C SER A 610 -1.68 -1.58 -21.57
N GLY A 611 -0.47 -1.45 -22.14
CA GLY A 611 0.21 -2.54 -22.83
C GLY A 611 0.59 -3.69 -21.88
N PHE A 612 1.07 -3.35 -20.67
CA PHE A 612 1.39 -4.34 -19.64
C PHE A 612 0.13 -5.04 -19.09
N ALA A 613 -0.93 -4.31 -18.76
CA ALA A 613 -2.24 -4.89 -18.45
C ALA A 613 -2.70 -5.85 -19.57
N SER A 614 -2.51 -5.43 -20.83
CA SER A 614 -2.89 -6.21 -22.01
C SER A 614 -2.13 -7.53 -22.19
N ILE A 615 -0.91 -7.65 -21.65
CA ILE A 615 -0.12 -8.89 -21.65
C ILE A 615 -0.61 -9.83 -20.54
N VAL A 616 -0.85 -9.34 -19.32
CA VAL A 616 -1.33 -10.22 -18.22
C VAL A 616 -2.77 -10.69 -18.45
N ILE A 617 -3.62 -9.87 -19.10
CA ILE A 617 -4.96 -10.32 -19.54
C ILE A 617 -4.86 -11.52 -20.50
N LEU A 618 -3.96 -11.48 -21.48
CA LEU A 618 -3.72 -12.60 -22.40
C LEU A 618 -3.22 -13.85 -21.65
N LYS A 619 -2.27 -13.68 -20.73
CA LYS A 619 -1.69 -14.78 -19.95
C LYS A 619 -2.66 -15.38 -18.92
N SER A 620 -3.59 -14.58 -18.40
CA SER A 620 -4.73 -15.05 -17.61
C SER A 620 -5.70 -15.89 -18.46
N LEU A 621 -5.97 -15.47 -19.70
CA LEU A 621 -6.81 -16.21 -20.65
C LEU A 621 -6.16 -17.53 -21.10
N GLU A 622 -4.84 -17.55 -21.25
CA GLU A 622 -4.03 -18.75 -21.52
C GLU A 622 -4.12 -19.74 -20.35
N ALA A 623 -3.82 -19.31 -19.12
CA ALA A 623 -3.96 -20.14 -17.92
C ALA A 623 -5.39 -20.65 -17.69
N SER A 624 -6.42 -19.88 -18.07
CA SER A 624 -7.82 -20.32 -18.00
C SER A 624 -8.16 -21.43 -19.00
N LYS A 625 -7.56 -21.38 -20.20
CA LYS A 625 -7.69 -22.46 -21.20
C LYS A 625 -6.94 -23.71 -20.75
N ASP A 626 -5.75 -23.55 -20.17
CA ASP A 626 -4.94 -24.68 -19.69
C ASP A 626 -5.57 -25.39 -18.48
N LEU A 627 -6.22 -24.64 -17.58
CA LEU A 627 -7.02 -25.23 -16.50
C LEU A 627 -8.19 -26.04 -17.06
N LEU A 628 -8.97 -25.48 -17.99
CA LEU A 628 -10.10 -26.17 -18.62
C LEU A 628 -9.64 -27.40 -19.43
N ALA A 629 -8.46 -27.33 -20.07
CA ALA A 629 -7.85 -28.46 -20.75
C ALA A 629 -7.47 -29.59 -19.80
N SER A 630 -6.92 -29.28 -18.60
CA SER A 630 -6.64 -30.31 -17.57
C SER A 630 -7.94 -31.01 -17.12
N PHE A 631 -9.05 -30.28 -16.99
CA PHE A 631 -10.36 -30.89 -16.73
C PHE A 631 -10.84 -31.83 -17.84
N HIS A 632 -10.63 -31.46 -19.11
CA HIS A 632 -10.96 -32.32 -20.25
C HIS A 632 -10.02 -33.53 -20.39
N GLN A 633 -8.79 -33.45 -19.90
CA GLN A 633 -7.83 -34.57 -19.89
C GLN A 633 -8.10 -35.59 -18.77
N HIS A 634 -8.47 -35.12 -17.57
CA HIS A 634 -8.64 -35.97 -16.40
C HIS A 634 -10.05 -36.55 -16.21
N HIS A 635 -11.05 -36.03 -16.93
CA HIS A 635 -12.46 -36.48 -16.87
C HIS A 635 -13.00 -36.71 -15.44
N PRO A 636 -12.84 -35.76 -14.50
CA PRO A 636 -13.05 -36.02 -13.07
C PRO A 636 -14.50 -36.42 -12.75
N THR A 637 -14.63 -37.38 -11.83
CA THR A 637 -15.91 -38.02 -11.56
C THR A 637 -16.68 -37.37 -10.40
N SER A 638 -15.96 -36.77 -9.46
CA SER A 638 -16.48 -36.16 -8.24
C SER A 638 -17.23 -34.85 -8.46
N GLY A 639 -18.21 -34.56 -7.59
CA GLY A 639 -19.09 -33.38 -7.69
C GLY A 639 -18.32 -32.05 -7.68
N PRO A 640 -17.54 -31.73 -6.64
CA PRO A 640 -16.84 -30.44 -6.55
C PRO A 640 -15.82 -30.19 -7.67
N LEU A 641 -15.29 -31.23 -8.31
CA LEU A 641 -14.45 -31.08 -9.50
C LEU A 641 -15.29 -30.73 -10.75
N LYS A 642 -16.52 -31.23 -10.89
CA LYS A 642 -17.45 -30.81 -11.96
C LYS A 642 -17.96 -29.39 -11.73
N ASP A 643 -18.21 -29.02 -10.48
CA ASP A 643 -18.59 -27.65 -10.13
C ASP A 643 -17.45 -26.67 -10.41
N CYS A 644 -16.20 -27.02 -10.05
CA CYS A 644 -15.04 -26.25 -10.49
C CYS A 644 -14.87 -26.26 -12.03
N GLN A 645 -15.08 -27.37 -12.73
CA GLN A 645 -15.00 -27.41 -14.21
C GLN A 645 -15.96 -26.40 -14.86
N LEU A 646 -17.19 -26.32 -14.37
CA LEU A 646 -18.18 -25.34 -14.81
C LEU A 646 -17.70 -23.91 -14.51
N LEU A 647 -17.20 -23.66 -13.30
CA LEU A 647 -16.69 -22.35 -12.88
C LEU A 647 -15.45 -21.93 -13.69
N ALA A 648 -14.53 -22.85 -14.01
CA ALA A 648 -13.32 -22.60 -14.81
C ALA A 648 -13.62 -22.27 -16.28
N GLY A 649 -14.75 -22.73 -16.81
CA GLY A 649 -15.21 -22.35 -18.15
C GLY A 649 -15.64 -20.89 -18.29
N LEU A 650 -16.09 -20.24 -17.21
CA LEU A 650 -16.62 -18.87 -17.24
C LEU A 650 -15.54 -17.78 -17.41
N PRO A 651 -14.37 -17.85 -16.72
CA PRO A 651 -13.21 -17.00 -16.99
C PRO A 651 -12.78 -16.98 -18.46
N VAL A 652 -12.95 -18.07 -19.22
CA VAL A 652 -12.52 -18.11 -20.63
C VAL A 652 -13.32 -17.13 -21.50
N ASP A 653 -14.65 -17.05 -21.36
CA ASP A 653 -15.48 -16.06 -22.09
C ASP A 653 -15.25 -14.64 -21.53
N GLN A 654 -15.20 -14.50 -20.19
CA GLN A 654 -14.98 -13.22 -19.50
C GLN A 654 -13.64 -12.57 -19.87
N LEU A 655 -12.54 -13.34 -19.85
CA LEU A 655 -11.21 -12.86 -20.22
C LEU A 655 -11.07 -12.68 -21.74
N THR A 656 -11.82 -13.42 -22.56
CA THR A 656 -11.89 -13.15 -24.01
C THR A 656 -12.56 -11.81 -24.29
N ARG A 657 -13.63 -11.46 -23.57
CA ARG A 657 -14.29 -10.13 -23.65
C ARG A 657 -13.39 -9.01 -23.15
N ALA A 658 -12.78 -9.18 -21.98
CA ALA A 658 -11.75 -8.26 -21.46
C ALA A 658 -10.62 -8.03 -22.48
N ASN A 659 -10.19 -9.11 -23.15
CA ASN A 659 -9.16 -9.06 -24.18
C ASN A 659 -9.58 -8.34 -25.48
N ALA A 660 -10.87 -8.29 -25.80
CA ALA A 660 -11.38 -7.52 -26.94
C ALA A 660 -11.56 -6.02 -26.58
N ILE A 661 -11.98 -5.74 -25.33
CA ILE A 661 -12.22 -4.37 -24.85
C ILE A 661 -10.92 -3.58 -24.72
N LYS A 662 -9.84 -4.20 -24.20
CA LYS A 662 -8.55 -3.53 -23.92
C LYS A 662 -7.95 -2.77 -25.13
N GLU A 663 -8.21 -3.25 -26.35
CA GLU A 663 -7.69 -2.69 -27.60
C GLU A 663 -8.43 -1.40 -28.02
N ASN A 664 -9.64 -1.17 -27.49
CA ASN A 664 -10.55 -0.09 -27.87
C ASN A 664 -11.10 0.68 -26.65
N VAL A 665 -10.33 0.82 -25.57
CA VAL A 665 -10.76 1.54 -24.36
C VAL A 665 -10.79 3.05 -24.61
N LEU A 666 -11.97 3.54 -24.99
CA LEU A 666 -12.20 4.94 -25.37
C LEU A 666 -12.91 5.78 -24.29
N GLY A 667 -13.47 5.16 -23.25
CA GLY A 667 -14.32 5.83 -22.28
C GLY A 667 -14.49 5.12 -20.94
N LYS A 668 -15.39 5.67 -20.13
CA LYS A 668 -15.65 5.23 -18.74
C LYS A 668 -16.49 3.94 -18.64
N SER A 669 -17.24 3.59 -19.68
CA SER A 669 -18.03 2.34 -19.69
C SER A 669 -17.09 1.17 -19.89
N GLU A 670 -16.25 1.24 -20.91
CA GLU A 670 -15.32 0.22 -21.39
C GLU A 670 -14.36 -0.22 -20.28
N VAL A 671 -13.85 0.72 -19.48
CA VAL A 671 -13.04 0.45 -18.29
C VAL A 671 -13.82 -0.28 -17.21
N THR A 672 -15.08 0.10 -17.00
CA THR A 672 -15.96 -0.56 -16.03
C THR A 672 -16.28 -1.98 -16.48
N ASP A 673 -16.57 -2.18 -17.76
CA ASP A 673 -16.81 -3.49 -18.37
C ASP A 673 -15.57 -4.40 -18.19
N LEU A 674 -14.38 -3.89 -18.50
CA LEU A 674 -13.09 -4.57 -18.28
C LEU A 674 -12.87 -5.01 -16.82
N LEU A 675 -13.02 -4.09 -15.86
CA LEU A 675 -12.86 -4.40 -14.44
C LEU A 675 -13.96 -5.36 -13.91
N THR A 676 -15.15 -5.31 -14.51
CA THR A 676 -16.28 -6.21 -14.18
C THR A 676 -15.98 -7.65 -14.61
N PHE A 677 -15.51 -7.85 -15.84
CA PHE A 677 -15.12 -9.19 -16.31
C PHE A 677 -13.93 -9.77 -15.54
N LEU A 678 -12.92 -8.94 -15.22
CA LEU A 678 -11.77 -9.37 -14.41
C LEU A 678 -12.16 -9.73 -12.97
N SER A 679 -13.02 -8.94 -12.32
CA SER A 679 -13.51 -9.23 -10.97
C SER A 679 -14.34 -10.52 -10.91
N ALA A 680 -15.13 -10.79 -11.96
CA ALA A 680 -15.90 -12.01 -12.09
C ALA A 680 -15.04 -13.25 -12.37
N ALA A 681 -14.01 -13.12 -13.21
CA ALA A 681 -13.07 -14.21 -13.49
C ALA A 681 -12.33 -14.64 -12.21
N LEU A 682 -11.86 -13.69 -11.40
CA LEU A 682 -11.24 -13.95 -10.10
C LEU A 682 -12.22 -14.65 -9.13
N THR A 683 -13.47 -14.20 -9.07
CA THR A 683 -14.53 -14.80 -8.24
C THR A 683 -14.84 -16.24 -8.63
N ASN A 684 -14.92 -16.54 -9.93
CA ASN A 684 -15.10 -17.90 -10.44
C ASN A 684 -13.96 -18.83 -10.00
N TYR A 685 -12.72 -18.36 -10.14
CA TYR A 685 -11.52 -19.07 -9.72
C TYR A 685 -11.47 -19.36 -8.21
N GLU A 686 -11.82 -18.40 -7.36
CA GLU A 686 -11.89 -18.59 -5.91
C GLU A 686 -13.01 -19.54 -5.48
N THR A 687 -14.18 -19.46 -6.14
CA THR A 687 -15.30 -20.36 -5.86
C THR A 687 -14.95 -21.80 -6.25
N CYS A 688 -14.20 -22.00 -7.34
CA CYS A 688 -13.55 -23.29 -7.63
C CYS A 688 -12.56 -23.68 -6.52
N LEU A 689 -11.64 -22.79 -6.11
CA LEU A 689 -10.61 -23.11 -5.13
C LEU A 689 -11.19 -23.64 -3.81
N ASP A 690 -12.24 -22.99 -3.31
CA ASP A 690 -12.92 -23.44 -2.10
C ASP A 690 -13.63 -24.79 -2.33
N SER A 691 -14.28 -24.99 -3.48
CA SER A 691 -14.89 -26.29 -3.86
C SER A 691 -13.87 -27.44 -3.92
N VAL A 692 -12.68 -27.21 -4.50
CA VAL A 692 -11.63 -28.23 -4.63
C VAL A 692 -10.95 -28.51 -3.28
N ARG A 693 -10.86 -27.52 -2.38
CA ARG A 693 -10.30 -27.70 -1.03
C ARG A 693 -11.10 -28.69 -0.18
N GLU A 694 -12.42 -28.80 -0.35
CA GLU A 694 -13.26 -29.76 0.40
C GLU A 694 -12.87 -31.24 0.14
N LEU A 695 -12.24 -31.53 -1.00
CA LEU A 695 -11.78 -32.87 -1.38
C LEU A 695 -10.40 -33.23 -0.78
N THR A 696 -9.67 -32.26 -0.24
CA THR A 696 -8.34 -32.51 0.34
C THR A 696 -8.45 -33.41 1.58
N GLY A 697 -7.62 -34.47 1.60
CA GLY A 697 -7.68 -35.52 2.63
C GLY A 697 -8.83 -36.53 2.48
N LYS A 698 -9.61 -36.51 1.38
CA LYS A 698 -10.79 -37.40 1.22
C LYS A 698 -10.95 -38.07 -0.15
N SER A 699 -10.46 -37.50 -1.26
CA SER A 699 -10.67 -38.05 -2.61
C SER A 699 -9.59 -39.06 -3.01
N PRO A 700 -9.93 -40.21 -3.67
CA PRO A 700 -8.93 -41.07 -4.31
C PRO A 700 -8.23 -40.38 -5.51
N GLU A 701 -8.79 -39.30 -6.04
CA GLU A 701 -8.25 -38.50 -7.16
C GLU A 701 -7.12 -37.53 -6.72
N TYR A 702 -6.39 -37.81 -5.62
CA TYR A 702 -5.41 -36.91 -4.96
C TYR A 702 -4.43 -36.20 -5.90
N ALA A 703 -3.86 -36.90 -6.88
CA ALA A 703 -2.90 -36.33 -7.82
C ALA A 703 -3.55 -35.28 -8.75
N VAL A 704 -4.79 -35.54 -9.18
CA VAL A 704 -5.59 -34.63 -10.02
C VAL A 704 -6.00 -33.40 -9.20
N VAL A 705 -6.39 -33.59 -7.95
CA VAL A 705 -6.67 -32.49 -7.01
C VAL A 705 -5.43 -31.58 -6.82
N GLY A 706 -4.22 -32.16 -6.78
CA GLY A 706 -2.97 -31.41 -6.71
C GLY A 706 -2.71 -30.51 -7.92
N ASP A 707 -2.79 -31.05 -9.14
CA ASP A 707 -2.62 -30.30 -10.40
C ASP A 707 -3.65 -29.15 -10.52
N ILE A 708 -4.93 -29.45 -10.24
CA ILE A 708 -6.01 -28.47 -10.30
C ILE A 708 -5.79 -27.35 -9.27
N LEU A 709 -5.47 -27.67 -8.00
CA LEU A 709 -5.22 -26.66 -6.97
C LEU A 709 -4.07 -25.70 -7.35
N THR A 710 -3.00 -26.20 -7.97
CA THR A 710 -1.89 -25.36 -8.45
C THR A 710 -2.35 -24.42 -9.56
N ARG A 711 -2.96 -24.95 -10.64
CA ARG A 711 -3.45 -24.14 -11.78
C ARG A 711 -4.50 -23.11 -11.36
N VAL A 712 -5.36 -23.45 -10.40
CA VAL A 712 -6.35 -22.54 -9.82
C VAL A 712 -5.65 -21.43 -9.03
N SER A 713 -4.66 -21.75 -8.19
CA SER A 713 -3.90 -20.73 -7.47
C SER A 713 -3.12 -19.78 -8.39
N ASP A 714 -2.54 -20.29 -9.47
CA ASP A 714 -1.79 -19.47 -10.43
C ASP A 714 -2.72 -18.53 -11.21
N GLY A 715 -3.89 -19.02 -11.64
CA GLY A 715 -4.91 -18.20 -12.30
C GLY A 715 -5.49 -17.09 -11.40
N ILE A 716 -5.70 -17.36 -10.10
CA ILE A 716 -6.07 -16.34 -9.10
C ILE A 716 -5.03 -15.20 -9.10
N ASN A 717 -3.75 -15.56 -8.97
CA ASN A 717 -2.67 -14.59 -8.93
C ASN A 717 -2.60 -13.76 -10.24
N LEU A 718 -2.73 -14.41 -11.40
CA LEU A 718 -2.71 -13.78 -12.73
C LEU A 718 -3.86 -12.79 -12.94
N ILE A 719 -5.08 -13.16 -12.54
CA ILE A 719 -6.28 -12.32 -12.73
C ILE A 719 -6.27 -11.15 -11.74
N SER A 720 -5.85 -11.35 -10.49
CA SER A 720 -5.66 -10.25 -9.52
C SER A 720 -4.62 -9.23 -10.00
N VAL A 721 -3.49 -9.69 -10.56
CA VAL A 721 -2.53 -8.81 -11.24
C VAL A 721 -3.20 -8.06 -12.39
N SER A 722 -3.90 -8.76 -13.29
CA SER A 722 -4.58 -8.14 -14.43
C SER A 722 -5.60 -7.08 -14.00
N LEU A 723 -6.30 -7.30 -12.90
CA LEU A 723 -7.27 -6.39 -12.29
C LEU A 723 -6.61 -5.13 -11.73
N ALA A 724 -5.51 -5.28 -10.99
CA ALA A 724 -4.72 -4.15 -10.47
C ALA A 724 -4.09 -3.33 -11.62
N LEU A 725 -3.46 -3.98 -12.59
CA LEU A 725 -2.86 -3.33 -13.76
C LEU A 725 -3.90 -2.58 -14.60
N SER A 726 -5.08 -3.15 -14.82
CA SER A 726 -6.15 -2.50 -15.59
C SER A 726 -6.70 -1.26 -14.88
N LYS A 727 -6.80 -1.32 -13.55
CA LYS A 727 -7.25 -0.20 -12.70
C LYS A 727 -6.23 0.95 -12.65
N GLU A 728 -4.94 0.65 -12.79
CA GLU A 728 -3.88 1.66 -12.91
C GLU A 728 -3.72 2.19 -14.35
N ALA A 729 -3.89 1.33 -15.36
CA ALA A 729 -3.84 1.70 -16.79
C ALA A 729 -4.95 2.68 -17.20
N TRP A 730 -6.16 2.49 -16.66
CA TRP A 730 -7.33 3.27 -17.01
C TRP A 730 -8.07 3.74 -15.74
N PRO A 731 -7.61 4.82 -15.08
CA PRO A 731 -8.22 5.30 -13.85
C PRO A 731 -9.57 6.01 -14.10
N VAL A 732 -10.67 5.41 -13.63
CA VAL A 732 -12.01 6.02 -13.71
C VAL A 732 -12.11 7.23 -12.78
N THR A 733 -12.23 8.42 -13.37
CA THR A 733 -12.45 9.67 -12.62
C THR A 733 -13.92 9.92 -12.30
N ALA A 734 -14.14 10.72 -11.25
CA ALA A 734 -15.44 11.29 -10.94
C ALA A 734 -15.77 12.45 -11.90
N ASP A 735 -17.00 12.51 -12.40
CA ASP A 735 -17.50 13.70 -13.08
C ASP A 735 -18.21 14.61 -12.05
N PRO A 736 -17.73 15.85 -11.83
CA PRO A 736 -18.41 16.80 -10.95
C PRO A 736 -19.82 17.23 -11.43
N SER A 737 -20.16 16.99 -12.70
CA SER A 737 -21.43 17.44 -13.31
C SER A 737 -22.67 16.73 -12.74
N ALA A 738 -22.50 15.51 -12.19
CA ALA A 738 -23.54 14.71 -11.56
C ALA A 738 -24.15 15.32 -10.28
N THR A 739 -23.77 16.55 -9.92
CA THR A 739 -24.36 17.36 -8.86
C THR A 739 -25.63 18.11 -9.29
N LYS A 740 -25.99 18.12 -10.58
CA LYS A 740 -27.31 18.57 -11.04
C LYS A 740 -28.35 17.44 -10.89
N PRO A 741 -29.43 17.61 -10.11
CA PRO A 741 -30.57 16.72 -10.23
C PRO A 741 -31.23 16.89 -11.60
N PRO A 742 -31.83 15.83 -12.18
CA PRO A 742 -32.79 15.98 -13.26
C PRO A 742 -33.91 16.96 -12.87
N SER A 743 -34.43 17.72 -13.83
CA SER A 743 -35.52 18.68 -13.58
C SER A 743 -36.71 17.98 -12.93
N ARG A 744 -37.27 18.58 -11.87
CA ARG A 744 -38.55 18.13 -11.28
C ARG A 744 -39.65 18.18 -12.34
N ILE A 745 -40.05 17.01 -12.84
CA ILE A 745 -41.30 16.84 -13.59
C ILE A 745 -42.32 16.22 -12.63
N LEU A 746 -42.96 17.08 -11.84
CA LEU A 746 -44.25 16.77 -11.21
C LEU A 746 -45.34 17.20 -12.19
N THR A 747 -46.16 16.26 -12.66
CA THR A 747 -47.46 16.56 -13.26
C THR A 747 -48.48 15.53 -12.78
N GLU A 748 -49.69 16.02 -12.48
CA GLU A 748 -50.79 15.20 -11.97
C GLU A 748 -51.49 14.47 -13.12
N GLY A 749 -52.00 13.26 -12.86
CA GLY A 749 -52.66 12.45 -13.88
C GLY A 749 -54.10 12.89 -14.20
N LYS A 750 -54.60 12.49 -15.37
CA LYS A 750 -56.04 12.47 -15.69
C LYS A 750 -56.38 11.38 -16.71
N ASN A 751 -57.63 10.92 -16.66
CA ASN A 751 -58.14 9.76 -17.39
C ASN A 751 -58.36 10.04 -18.89
N LEU A 752 -58.40 8.98 -19.71
CA LEU A 752 -59.59 8.58 -20.49
C LEU A 752 -59.41 7.23 -21.23
N SER A 753 -60.52 6.66 -21.71
CA SER A 753 -60.66 5.29 -22.24
C SER A 753 -61.03 5.24 -23.74
N PRO A 754 -60.95 4.06 -24.43
CA PRO A 754 -60.92 3.97 -25.89
C PRO A 754 -62.21 3.45 -26.59
N PRO A 755 -62.29 3.56 -27.94
CA PRO A 755 -62.96 2.64 -28.88
C PRO A 755 -61.92 1.70 -29.57
N GLU A 756 -62.17 0.42 -29.92
CA GLU A 756 -63.08 -0.18 -30.93
C GLU A 756 -62.69 0.10 -32.41
N ASP A 757 -62.50 -0.89 -33.31
CA ASP A 757 -62.16 -2.34 -33.16
C ASP A 757 -61.10 -2.78 -34.22
N LEU A 758 -61.22 -3.67 -35.25
CA LEU A 758 -62.26 -4.56 -35.78
C LEU A 758 -61.67 -5.78 -36.54
N TYR A 759 -61.98 -7.02 -36.09
CA TYR A 759 -61.94 -8.31 -36.84
C TYR A 759 -60.58 -8.88 -37.37
N VAL A 760 -60.38 -10.19 -37.62
CA VAL A 760 -60.94 -11.46 -37.05
C VAL A 760 -60.03 -12.66 -37.40
N LYS A 761 -59.95 -13.71 -36.55
CA LYS A 761 -59.52 -15.13 -36.76
C LYS A 761 -58.34 -15.41 -37.73
N VAL A 762 -57.27 -16.11 -37.35
CA VAL A 762 -57.16 -17.37 -36.56
C VAL A 762 -55.96 -17.29 -35.57
N MET A 763 -55.82 -18.27 -34.66
CA MET A 763 -54.81 -18.36 -33.58
C MET A 763 -55.07 -17.48 -32.34
N GLU A 764 -56.32 -17.50 -31.84
CA GLU A 764 -56.77 -16.82 -30.61
C GLU A 764 -55.83 -16.99 -29.40
N ARG A 765 -55.20 -18.17 -29.24
CA ARG A 765 -54.40 -18.52 -28.06
C ARG A 765 -52.99 -17.93 -28.11
N GLU A 766 -52.33 -17.99 -29.27
CA GLU A 766 -51.10 -17.23 -29.52
C GLU A 766 -51.37 -15.74 -29.44
N ARG A 767 -52.49 -15.26 -30.01
CA ARG A 767 -52.89 -13.84 -29.93
C ARG A 767 -53.07 -13.37 -28.49
N MET A 768 -53.85 -14.07 -27.65
CA MET A 768 -54.04 -13.67 -26.24
C MET A 768 -52.73 -13.65 -25.45
N ILE A 769 -51.78 -14.54 -25.73
CA ILE A 769 -50.52 -14.56 -24.99
C ILE A 769 -49.53 -13.53 -25.56
N HIS A 770 -49.48 -13.33 -26.88
CA HIS A 770 -48.77 -12.22 -27.48
C HIS A 770 -49.32 -10.87 -27.00
N GLU A 771 -50.64 -10.78 -26.78
CA GLU A 771 -51.30 -9.59 -26.23
C GLU A 771 -51.05 -9.44 -24.72
N ARG A 772 -51.04 -10.52 -23.93
CA ARG A 772 -50.59 -10.48 -22.51
C ARG A 772 -49.13 -10.04 -22.40
N VAL A 773 -48.22 -10.61 -23.19
CA VAL A 773 -46.79 -10.25 -23.21
C VAL A 773 -46.59 -8.84 -23.78
N THR A 774 -47.40 -8.41 -24.74
CA THR A 774 -47.44 -7.02 -25.22
C THR A 774 -48.06 -6.06 -24.19
N VAL A 775 -48.97 -6.51 -23.31
CA VAL A 775 -49.56 -5.69 -22.25
C VAL A 775 -48.66 -5.62 -21.01
N LEU A 776 -47.96 -6.69 -20.64
CA LEU A 776 -46.86 -6.62 -19.68
C LEU A 776 -45.71 -5.77 -20.24
N GLY A 777 -45.31 -5.98 -21.49
CA GLY A 777 -44.34 -5.14 -22.19
C GLY A 777 -44.76 -3.67 -22.22
N ARG A 778 -46.00 -3.35 -22.59
CA ARG A 778 -46.55 -1.98 -22.53
C ARG A 778 -46.58 -1.43 -21.11
N LYS A 779 -46.86 -2.23 -20.08
CA LYS A 779 -46.79 -1.80 -18.67
C LYS A 779 -45.36 -1.59 -18.15
N LEU A 780 -44.38 -2.28 -18.71
CA LEU A 780 -42.94 -2.04 -18.50
C LEU A 780 -42.47 -0.77 -19.26
N ILE A 781 -43.08 -0.47 -20.42
CA ILE A 781 -42.75 0.69 -21.27
C ILE A 781 -43.43 2.00 -20.81
N GLN A 782 -44.63 1.94 -20.24
CA GLN A 782 -45.48 3.12 -20.00
C GLN A 782 -45.01 4.08 -18.88
N SER A 783 -43.93 3.78 -18.16
CA SER A 783 -43.43 4.62 -17.06
C SER A 783 -42.42 5.72 -17.45
N SER A 784 -42.14 5.94 -18.74
CA SER A 784 -41.14 6.94 -19.19
C SER A 784 -41.60 7.79 -20.39
N PRO A 785 -42.34 8.90 -20.16
CA PRO A 785 -42.68 9.86 -21.21
C PRO A 785 -41.51 10.81 -21.48
N GLY A 786 -40.59 10.44 -22.39
CA GLY A 786 -39.55 11.37 -22.88
C GLY A 786 -38.27 10.75 -23.46
N GLY A 787 -38.07 9.43 -23.39
CA GLY A 787 -36.88 8.74 -23.92
C GLY A 787 -37.19 7.88 -25.15
N ASN A 788 -36.33 7.95 -26.17
CA ASN A 788 -36.55 7.27 -27.46
C ASN A 788 -36.03 5.82 -27.47
N GLY A 789 -36.34 5.04 -26.43
CA GLY A 789 -35.88 3.66 -26.23
C GLY A 789 -36.94 2.82 -25.53
N GLY A 790 -37.25 1.65 -26.09
CA GLY A 790 -38.27 0.74 -25.58
C GLY A 790 -37.88 -0.72 -25.76
N LEU A 791 -38.42 -1.58 -24.90
CA LEU A 791 -38.14 -3.02 -24.86
C LEU A 791 -38.47 -3.70 -26.20
N LYS A 792 -37.46 -4.23 -26.88
CA LYS A 792 -37.59 -5.05 -28.10
C LYS A 792 -37.81 -6.52 -27.73
N VAL A 793 -38.74 -7.19 -28.41
CA VAL A 793 -38.98 -8.65 -28.28
C VAL A 793 -38.73 -9.30 -29.64
N ALA A 794 -37.82 -10.28 -29.68
CA ALA A 794 -37.50 -11.04 -30.89
C ALA A 794 -38.50 -12.19 -31.14
N LYS A 795 -38.85 -12.91 -30.07
CA LYS A 795 -39.81 -14.01 -30.10
C LYS A 795 -40.38 -14.24 -28.71
N THR A 796 -41.63 -14.71 -28.64
CA THR A 796 -42.25 -15.21 -27.40
C THR A 796 -42.51 -16.71 -27.55
N VAL A 797 -42.29 -17.47 -26.48
CA VAL A 797 -42.66 -18.89 -26.36
C VAL A 797 -43.39 -19.12 -25.03
N ILE A 798 -44.14 -20.22 -24.97
CA ILE A 798 -45.05 -20.53 -23.87
C ILE A 798 -44.60 -21.82 -23.21
N VAL A 799 -44.43 -21.78 -21.90
CA VAL A 799 -44.28 -22.96 -21.05
C VAL A 799 -45.61 -23.21 -20.37
N ASN A 800 -46.15 -24.42 -20.56
CA ASN A 800 -47.36 -24.90 -19.88
C ASN A 800 -47.23 -26.42 -19.63
N PRO A 801 -47.10 -26.88 -18.37
CA PRO A 801 -46.90 -28.29 -18.07
C PRO A 801 -48.15 -29.12 -18.41
N ASN A 802 -49.33 -28.49 -18.38
CA ASN A 802 -50.61 -29.06 -18.77
C ASN A 802 -50.94 -28.83 -20.27
N GLY A 803 -49.95 -28.45 -21.07
CA GLY A 803 -50.12 -28.14 -22.49
C GLY A 803 -50.41 -29.37 -23.36
N VAL A 804 -51.40 -29.22 -24.25
CA VAL A 804 -51.75 -30.18 -25.30
C VAL A 804 -51.60 -29.48 -26.65
N ASN A 805 -50.83 -30.08 -27.57
CA ASN A 805 -50.59 -29.70 -28.97
C ASN A 805 -50.99 -28.27 -29.37
N GLY A 806 -50.13 -27.29 -29.03
CA GLY A 806 -50.34 -25.88 -29.40
C GLY A 806 -49.60 -24.91 -28.49
N ASP A 807 -49.35 -25.28 -27.23
CA ASP A 807 -48.34 -24.63 -26.39
C ASP A 807 -46.95 -25.18 -26.76
N ALA A 808 -45.93 -24.33 -26.79
CA ALA A 808 -44.62 -24.68 -27.37
C ALA A 808 -43.78 -25.64 -26.50
N PHE A 809 -43.81 -25.49 -25.17
CA PHE A 809 -42.96 -26.24 -24.25
C PHE A 809 -43.69 -26.66 -22.97
N LYS A 810 -43.24 -27.76 -22.35
CA LYS A 810 -43.78 -28.27 -21.08
C LYS A 810 -42.93 -27.90 -19.86
N THR A 811 -41.61 -27.82 -20.03
CA THR A 811 -40.67 -27.35 -19.00
C THR A 811 -40.05 -26.01 -19.40
N ILE A 812 -39.54 -25.28 -18.41
CA ILE A 812 -38.81 -24.03 -18.61
C ILE A 812 -37.45 -24.33 -19.26
N ASN A 813 -36.79 -25.42 -18.86
CA ASN A 813 -35.53 -25.87 -19.48
C ASN A 813 -35.68 -26.17 -20.98
N ASP A 814 -36.78 -26.78 -21.46
CA ASP A 814 -37.03 -26.98 -22.89
C ASP A 814 -37.10 -25.64 -23.65
N ALA A 815 -37.78 -24.65 -23.08
CA ALA A 815 -37.92 -23.32 -23.67
C ALA A 815 -36.58 -22.56 -23.70
N VAL A 816 -35.75 -22.70 -22.66
CA VAL A 816 -34.37 -22.16 -22.64
C VAL A 816 -33.48 -22.89 -23.65
N ALA A 817 -33.62 -24.21 -23.80
CA ALA A 817 -32.92 -24.99 -24.82
C ALA A 817 -33.27 -24.53 -26.24
N ALA A 818 -34.53 -24.15 -26.48
CA ALA A 818 -35.01 -23.61 -27.76
C ALA A 818 -34.69 -22.11 -28.01
N ALA A 819 -34.20 -21.36 -27.02
CA ALA A 819 -33.78 -19.97 -27.21
C ALA A 819 -32.53 -19.84 -28.11
N PRO A 820 -32.33 -18.73 -28.85
CA PRO A 820 -31.14 -18.51 -29.68
C PRO A 820 -29.81 -18.62 -28.93
N THR A 821 -28.75 -19.07 -29.62
CA THR A 821 -27.44 -19.40 -29.03
C THR A 821 -26.43 -18.26 -28.95
N LYS A 822 -26.85 -17.03 -29.30
CA LYS A 822 -26.29 -15.71 -28.96
C LYS A 822 -27.14 -14.68 -29.71
N ALA A 823 -28.07 -14.03 -29.02
CA ALA A 823 -28.81 -12.89 -29.58
C ALA A 823 -27.99 -11.61 -29.39
N GLU A 824 -27.97 -10.73 -30.39
CA GLU A 824 -27.44 -9.37 -30.25
C GLU A 824 -28.49 -8.46 -29.59
N SER A 825 -28.04 -7.48 -28.81
CA SER A 825 -28.92 -6.49 -28.14
C SER A 825 -29.82 -5.72 -29.11
N GLY A 826 -29.42 -5.60 -30.38
CA GLY A 826 -30.23 -5.00 -31.45
C GLY A 826 -31.50 -5.78 -31.82
N ASN A 827 -31.49 -7.12 -31.64
CA ASN A 827 -32.52 -8.04 -32.14
C ASN A 827 -33.69 -8.22 -31.16
N GLY A 828 -33.48 -7.95 -29.87
CA GLY A 828 -34.51 -8.04 -28.83
C GLY A 828 -34.58 -9.39 -28.10
N TYR A 829 -35.43 -9.44 -27.08
CA TYR A 829 -35.49 -10.55 -26.13
C TYR A 829 -36.18 -11.80 -26.66
N PHE A 830 -35.68 -12.96 -26.26
CA PHE A 830 -36.42 -14.22 -26.32
C PHE A 830 -37.24 -14.37 -25.03
N VAL A 831 -38.54 -14.12 -25.11
CA VAL A 831 -39.44 -14.12 -23.94
C VAL A 831 -40.04 -15.52 -23.73
N ILE A 832 -39.75 -16.11 -22.59
CA ILE A 832 -40.34 -17.35 -22.10
C ILE A 832 -41.46 -16.95 -21.12
N TYR A 833 -42.71 -17.05 -21.56
CA TYR A 833 -43.86 -16.84 -20.68
C TYR A 833 -44.26 -18.16 -20.03
N VAL A 834 -44.23 -18.20 -18.70
CA VAL A 834 -44.42 -19.38 -17.87
C VAL A 834 -45.74 -19.23 -17.11
N VAL A 835 -46.77 -19.96 -17.54
CA VAL A 835 -48.12 -19.84 -16.97
C VAL A 835 -48.15 -20.24 -15.49
N ALA A 836 -49.15 -19.77 -14.75
CA ALA A 836 -49.36 -20.16 -13.36
C ALA A 836 -49.30 -21.69 -13.15
N GLY A 837 -48.51 -22.13 -12.18
CA GLY A 837 -48.20 -23.52 -11.90
C GLY A 837 -47.00 -23.66 -10.97
N VAL A 838 -46.77 -24.87 -10.47
CA VAL A 838 -45.56 -25.25 -9.72
C VAL A 838 -44.68 -26.11 -10.63
N TYR A 839 -43.42 -25.73 -10.76
CA TYR A 839 -42.44 -26.30 -11.67
C TYR A 839 -41.31 -26.91 -10.83
N GLU A 840 -41.38 -28.22 -10.60
CA GLU A 840 -40.32 -28.96 -9.90
C GLU A 840 -39.17 -29.29 -10.88
N GLU A 841 -38.47 -28.25 -11.31
CA GLU A 841 -37.31 -28.34 -12.20
C GLU A 841 -36.19 -27.40 -11.75
N TYR A 842 -34.98 -27.66 -12.25
CA TYR A 842 -33.76 -26.92 -11.92
C TYR A 842 -33.37 -26.11 -13.16
N VAL A 843 -33.70 -24.81 -13.22
CA VAL A 843 -33.57 -24.03 -14.46
C VAL A 843 -32.15 -23.51 -14.62
N THR A 844 -31.49 -23.90 -15.71
CA THR A 844 -30.17 -23.36 -16.07
C THR A 844 -30.26 -22.51 -17.33
N VAL A 845 -29.84 -21.24 -17.24
CA VAL A 845 -29.69 -20.33 -18.39
C VAL A 845 -28.19 -20.18 -18.70
N PRO A 846 -27.60 -21.04 -19.55
CA PRO A 846 -26.15 -21.04 -19.80
C PRO A 846 -25.66 -19.79 -20.53
N SER A 847 -24.35 -19.57 -20.51
CA SER A 847 -23.68 -18.37 -21.06
C SER A 847 -23.90 -18.13 -22.57
N ASN A 848 -24.33 -19.14 -23.32
CA ASN A 848 -24.72 -19.01 -24.73
C ASN A 848 -26.20 -18.65 -24.93
N LYS A 849 -26.94 -18.26 -23.88
CA LYS A 849 -28.36 -17.87 -23.96
C LYS A 849 -28.56 -16.40 -23.53
N SER A 850 -27.94 -15.48 -24.27
CA SER A 850 -28.07 -14.05 -24.02
C SER A 850 -29.48 -13.52 -24.32
N TYR A 851 -29.91 -12.50 -23.59
CA TYR A 851 -31.21 -11.81 -23.74
C TYR A 851 -32.44 -12.74 -23.69
N VAL A 852 -32.39 -13.74 -22.80
CA VAL A 852 -33.56 -14.53 -22.39
C VAL A 852 -34.32 -13.78 -21.29
N MET A 853 -35.64 -13.69 -21.42
CA MET A 853 -36.54 -13.05 -20.47
C MET A 853 -37.60 -14.05 -19.97
N ILE A 854 -37.60 -14.40 -18.69
CA ILE A 854 -38.58 -15.34 -18.10
C ILE A 854 -39.67 -14.55 -17.36
N ILE A 855 -40.93 -14.69 -17.77
CA ILE A 855 -42.07 -13.95 -17.22
C ILE A 855 -43.14 -14.92 -16.71
N GLY A 856 -43.50 -14.81 -15.42
CA GLY A 856 -44.62 -15.55 -14.82
C GLY A 856 -45.94 -14.77 -14.76
N ASP A 857 -46.99 -15.43 -14.27
CA ASP A 857 -48.31 -14.82 -14.00
C ASP A 857 -48.38 -14.04 -12.66
N GLY A 858 -47.32 -14.12 -11.83
CA GLY A 858 -47.21 -13.48 -10.53
C GLY A 858 -46.35 -14.28 -9.54
N ILE A 859 -45.79 -13.56 -8.57
CA ILE A 859 -45.35 -14.15 -7.29
C ILE A 859 -46.47 -15.04 -6.74
N ASP A 860 -46.08 -16.20 -6.21
CA ASP A 860 -46.96 -17.29 -5.73
C ASP A 860 -47.96 -17.88 -6.73
N LYS A 861 -47.89 -17.50 -8.01
CA LYS A 861 -48.67 -18.14 -9.09
C LYS A 861 -47.80 -18.97 -10.00
N THR A 862 -46.64 -18.45 -10.43
CA THR A 862 -45.63 -19.19 -11.19
C THR A 862 -44.46 -19.47 -10.26
N ILE A 863 -44.31 -20.71 -9.81
CA ILE A 863 -43.35 -21.10 -8.76
C ILE A 863 -42.38 -22.13 -9.33
N ILE A 864 -41.10 -21.78 -9.44
CA ILE A 864 -40.01 -22.73 -9.73
C ILE A 864 -39.50 -23.26 -8.38
N THR A 865 -39.31 -24.57 -8.25
CA THR A 865 -38.96 -25.16 -6.95
C THR A 865 -38.09 -26.41 -7.02
N GLY A 866 -37.25 -26.58 -5.99
CA GLY A 866 -36.41 -27.76 -5.80
C GLY A 866 -35.93 -27.87 -4.35
N ASN A 867 -35.06 -28.85 -4.09
CA ASN A 867 -34.54 -29.17 -2.74
C ASN A 867 -33.05 -29.54 -2.70
N ARG A 868 -32.31 -29.30 -3.79
CA ARG A 868 -30.85 -29.45 -3.86
C ARG A 868 -30.15 -28.17 -3.40
N ASN A 869 -28.83 -28.22 -3.25
CA ASN A 869 -28.01 -27.07 -2.81
C ASN A 869 -28.08 -25.85 -3.78
N VAL A 870 -28.57 -26.03 -5.01
CA VAL A 870 -28.96 -24.97 -5.96
C VAL A 870 -30.26 -25.40 -6.65
N VAL A 871 -31.24 -24.49 -6.79
CA VAL A 871 -32.43 -24.68 -7.64
C VAL A 871 -32.15 -24.13 -9.05
N ASP A 872 -32.01 -22.81 -9.20
CA ASP A 872 -31.78 -22.16 -10.50
C ASP A 872 -30.36 -21.56 -10.65
N ALA A 873 -29.84 -21.60 -11.87
CA ALA A 873 -28.52 -21.09 -12.24
C ALA A 873 -28.56 -20.21 -13.50
N VAL A 874 -28.36 -18.91 -13.33
CA VAL A 874 -28.42 -17.90 -14.40
C VAL A 874 -27.02 -17.44 -14.78
N ILE A 875 -26.65 -17.56 -16.05
CA ILE A 875 -25.31 -17.24 -16.59
C ILE A 875 -25.40 -16.42 -17.89
N GLY A 876 -26.48 -16.57 -18.67
CA GLY A 876 -26.72 -15.82 -19.91
C GLY A 876 -26.77 -14.30 -19.71
N GLU A 877 -25.92 -13.58 -20.42
CA GLU A 877 -25.82 -12.10 -20.44
C GLU A 877 -27.16 -11.43 -20.76
N GLY A 878 -27.48 -10.34 -20.08
CA GLY A 878 -28.73 -9.61 -20.30
C GLY A 878 -29.98 -10.39 -19.89
N PHE A 879 -29.87 -11.38 -19.00
CA PHE A 879 -31.02 -12.12 -18.49
C PHE A 879 -31.98 -11.22 -17.71
N MET A 880 -33.28 -11.43 -17.93
CA MET A 880 -34.33 -10.77 -17.14
C MET A 880 -35.35 -11.78 -16.62
N ALA A 881 -35.76 -11.65 -15.36
CA ALA A 881 -36.90 -12.38 -14.81
C ALA A 881 -37.93 -11.44 -14.19
N ALA A 882 -39.22 -11.76 -14.36
CA ALA A 882 -40.29 -11.03 -13.71
C ALA A 882 -41.50 -11.88 -13.32
N ASN A 883 -42.17 -11.51 -12.23
CA ASN A 883 -43.44 -12.09 -11.78
C ASN A 883 -43.37 -13.62 -11.53
N ILE A 884 -42.25 -14.11 -10.97
CA ILE A 884 -42.05 -15.52 -10.59
C ILE A 884 -41.61 -15.65 -9.12
N THR A 885 -41.91 -16.78 -8.50
CA THR A 885 -41.27 -17.23 -7.26
C THR A 885 -40.23 -18.30 -7.60
N VAL A 886 -39.04 -18.25 -7.00
CA VAL A 886 -38.07 -19.36 -6.99
C VAL A 886 -37.85 -19.81 -5.55
N ARG A 887 -38.11 -21.09 -5.25
CA ARG A 887 -38.22 -21.62 -3.88
C ARG A 887 -37.35 -22.87 -3.67
N ASN A 888 -36.36 -22.77 -2.78
CA ASN A 888 -35.64 -23.92 -2.25
C ASN A 888 -36.33 -24.46 -0.98
N THR A 889 -36.75 -25.72 -1.04
CA THR A 889 -37.53 -26.41 0.01
C THR A 889 -36.69 -27.31 0.93
N ALA A 890 -35.37 -27.31 0.79
CA ALA A 890 -34.46 -28.19 1.57
C ALA A 890 -34.61 -28.05 3.09
N GLY A 891 -34.95 -26.85 3.58
CA GLY A 891 -35.11 -26.55 5.01
C GLY A 891 -33.79 -26.24 5.74
N PRO A 892 -33.84 -25.60 6.92
CA PRO A 892 -32.63 -25.10 7.60
C PRO A 892 -31.76 -26.24 8.17
N ASN A 893 -32.34 -27.43 8.35
CA ASN A 893 -31.65 -28.68 8.70
C ASN A 893 -30.71 -29.21 7.59
N LYS A 894 -30.65 -28.56 6.42
CA LYS A 894 -29.75 -28.91 5.31
C LYS A 894 -28.57 -27.95 5.14
N HIS A 895 -28.46 -26.92 5.97
CA HIS A 895 -27.48 -25.85 5.83
C HIS A 895 -27.62 -25.16 4.45
N GLN A 896 -26.54 -25.01 3.68
CA GLN A 896 -26.49 -24.25 2.42
C GLN A 896 -27.50 -24.76 1.36
N ALA A 897 -28.48 -23.92 0.99
CA ALA A 897 -29.56 -24.29 0.07
C ALA A 897 -30.00 -23.11 -0.81
N VAL A 898 -29.25 -22.86 -1.89
CA VAL A 898 -29.47 -21.74 -2.81
C VAL A 898 -30.76 -21.92 -3.62
N ALA A 899 -31.60 -20.89 -3.66
CA ALA A 899 -32.75 -20.81 -4.56
C ALA A 899 -32.31 -20.31 -5.95
N VAL A 900 -31.59 -19.18 -6.01
CA VAL A 900 -31.06 -18.64 -7.28
C VAL A 900 -29.57 -18.33 -7.15
N ARG A 901 -28.75 -18.91 -8.04
CA ARG A 901 -27.40 -18.45 -8.31
C ARG A 901 -27.39 -17.61 -9.59
N ASN A 902 -27.08 -16.32 -9.45
CA ASN A 902 -26.93 -15.41 -10.56
C ASN A 902 -25.45 -15.09 -10.81
N SER A 903 -24.96 -15.44 -11.99
CA SER A 903 -23.63 -15.17 -12.53
C SER A 903 -23.70 -14.47 -13.90
N ALA A 904 -24.82 -13.86 -14.25
CA ALA A 904 -25.03 -13.15 -15.51
C ALA A 904 -24.76 -11.64 -15.39
N ASP A 905 -24.06 -11.07 -16.38
CA ASP A 905 -23.84 -9.63 -16.46
C ASP A 905 -25.06 -8.90 -17.05
N MET A 906 -25.25 -7.65 -16.62
CA MET A 906 -26.43 -6.84 -16.93
C MET A 906 -27.74 -7.61 -16.68
N SER A 907 -27.83 -8.32 -15.55
CA SER A 907 -29.01 -9.15 -15.23
C SER A 907 -30.00 -8.42 -14.32
N ALA A 908 -31.30 -8.61 -14.56
CA ALA A 908 -32.36 -7.93 -13.82
C ALA A 908 -33.47 -8.88 -13.33
N PHE A 909 -33.89 -8.71 -12.07
CA PHE A 909 -35.07 -9.38 -11.52
C PHE A 909 -36.08 -8.31 -11.07
N TYR A 910 -37.34 -8.42 -11.53
CA TYR A 910 -38.37 -7.42 -11.26
C TYR A 910 -39.68 -8.07 -10.79
N LYS A 911 -40.09 -7.78 -9.54
CA LYS A 911 -41.24 -8.46 -8.91
C LYS A 911 -41.09 -9.98 -8.91
N CYS A 912 -39.93 -10.46 -8.44
CA CYS A 912 -39.69 -11.88 -8.17
C CYS A 912 -39.67 -12.14 -6.67
N SER A 913 -40.03 -13.35 -6.25
CA SER A 913 -39.81 -13.84 -4.88
C SER A 913 -38.69 -14.87 -4.87
N PHE A 914 -37.81 -14.80 -3.86
CA PHE A 914 -36.71 -15.73 -3.64
C PHE A 914 -36.85 -16.33 -2.26
N GLU A 915 -37.12 -17.62 -2.18
CA GLU A 915 -37.46 -18.30 -0.94
C GLU A 915 -36.50 -19.43 -0.59
N GLY A 916 -36.01 -19.42 0.63
CA GLY A 916 -35.12 -20.44 1.17
C GLY A 916 -34.94 -20.28 2.68
N TYR A 917 -33.78 -20.72 3.16
CA TYR A 917 -33.34 -20.56 4.54
C TYR A 917 -31.91 -20.01 4.55
N GLN A 918 -30.90 -20.88 4.63
CA GLN A 918 -29.50 -20.49 4.53
C GLN A 918 -29.09 -20.37 3.05
N ASP A 919 -28.32 -19.33 2.71
CA ASP A 919 -27.72 -19.11 1.38
C ASP A 919 -28.77 -18.91 0.24
N THR A 920 -29.98 -18.39 0.50
CA THR A 920 -31.09 -18.31 -0.49
C THR A 920 -30.69 -17.68 -1.84
N LEU A 921 -30.08 -16.49 -1.85
CA LEU A 921 -29.80 -15.72 -3.06
C LEU A 921 -28.28 -15.53 -3.23
N TYR A 922 -27.69 -16.28 -4.15
CA TYR A 922 -26.27 -16.22 -4.47
C TYR A 922 -26.03 -15.21 -5.60
N VAL A 923 -25.77 -13.95 -5.22
CA VAL A 923 -25.32 -12.86 -6.09
C VAL A 923 -23.85 -13.05 -6.45
N HIS A 924 -23.58 -14.11 -7.23
CA HIS A 924 -22.25 -14.69 -7.40
C HIS A 924 -21.23 -13.72 -8.01
N SER A 925 -21.48 -13.20 -9.23
CA SER A 925 -20.54 -12.33 -9.96
C SER A 925 -21.23 -11.44 -11.00
N LEU A 926 -20.47 -10.50 -11.60
CA LEU A 926 -20.91 -9.54 -12.64
C LEU A 926 -21.98 -8.52 -12.14
N ARG A 927 -22.58 -7.70 -13.01
CA ARG A 927 -23.54 -6.65 -12.62
C ARG A 927 -24.97 -7.16 -12.56
N GLN A 928 -25.65 -6.86 -11.45
CA GLN A 928 -26.99 -7.38 -11.17
C GLN A 928 -27.91 -6.31 -10.56
N PHE A 929 -29.19 -6.33 -10.92
CA PHE A 929 -30.22 -5.45 -10.38
C PHE A 929 -31.45 -6.24 -9.91
N TYR A 930 -31.91 -5.96 -8.70
CA TYR A 930 -33.11 -6.58 -8.12
C TYR A 930 -34.09 -5.45 -7.74
N ARG A 931 -35.33 -5.51 -8.23
CA ARG A 931 -36.30 -4.42 -8.12
C ARG A 931 -37.67 -4.93 -7.68
N GLU A 932 -38.20 -4.36 -6.60
CA GLU A 932 -39.54 -4.73 -6.07
C GLU A 932 -39.69 -6.24 -5.84
N CYS A 933 -38.60 -6.90 -5.45
CA CYS A 933 -38.54 -8.34 -5.17
C CYS A 933 -38.71 -8.62 -3.67
N ASP A 934 -39.22 -9.81 -3.35
CA ASP A 934 -39.32 -10.32 -1.98
C ASP A 934 -38.21 -11.36 -1.77
N ILE A 935 -37.38 -11.20 -0.74
CA ILE A 935 -36.20 -12.06 -0.51
C ILE A 935 -36.25 -12.59 0.93
N TYR A 936 -36.38 -13.91 1.05
CA TYR A 936 -36.58 -14.62 2.31
C TYR A 936 -35.39 -15.52 2.67
N GLY A 937 -34.96 -15.51 3.93
CA GLY A 937 -33.93 -16.43 4.41
C GLY A 937 -33.46 -16.15 5.84
N THR A 938 -32.38 -16.82 6.24
CA THR A 938 -31.90 -16.86 7.64
C THR A 938 -30.42 -16.50 7.75
N VAL A 939 -29.54 -17.48 7.57
CA VAL A 939 -28.07 -17.31 7.57
C VAL A 939 -27.63 -16.94 6.16
N ASP A 940 -26.85 -15.87 6.04
CA ASP A 940 -26.12 -15.45 4.84
C ASP A 940 -26.96 -15.40 3.55
N PHE A 941 -28.26 -15.09 3.66
CA PHE A 941 -29.21 -15.38 2.59
C PHE A 941 -29.14 -14.45 1.36
N ILE A 942 -28.28 -13.43 1.39
CA ILE A 942 -27.84 -12.64 0.22
C ILE A 942 -26.30 -12.60 0.23
N PHE A 943 -25.66 -13.48 -0.54
CA PHE A 943 -24.20 -13.67 -0.49
C PHE A 943 -23.56 -13.75 -1.88
N GLY A 944 -22.23 -13.56 -1.93
CA GLY A 944 -21.47 -13.59 -3.19
C GLY A 944 -20.65 -12.33 -3.43
N ASN A 945 -20.11 -12.21 -4.65
CA ASN A 945 -19.17 -11.17 -5.05
C ASN A 945 -19.54 -10.49 -6.38
N ALA A 946 -20.83 -10.40 -6.71
CA ALA A 946 -21.33 -9.53 -7.77
C ALA A 946 -21.17 -8.04 -7.43
N ALA A 947 -21.35 -7.17 -8.43
CA ALA A 947 -21.67 -5.77 -8.24
C ALA A 947 -23.21 -5.65 -8.31
N THR A 948 -23.87 -5.59 -7.16
CA THR A 948 -25.34 -5.68 -7.08
C THR A 948 -25.97 -4.46 -6.45
N VAL A 949 -27.07 -3.98 -7.03
CA VAL A 949 -28.02 -3.09 -6.33
C VAL A 949 -29.38 -3.79 -6.19
N LEU A 950 -29.86 -3.87 -4.95
CA LEU A 950 -31.22 -4.24 -4.61
C LEU A 950 -32.00 -2.96 -4.30
N GLN A 951 -33.10 -2.69 -4.99
CA GLN A 951 -33.83 -1.43 -4.90
C GLN A 951 -35.34 -1.66 -4.69
N ASN A 952 -35.95 -0.97 -3.72
CA ASN A 952 -37.37 -1.11 -3.38
C ASN A 952 -37.83 -2.57 -3.09
N CYS A 953 -36.91 -3.45 -2.68
CA CYS A 953 -37.21 -4.85 -2.34
C CYS A 953 -37.73 -4.98 -0.91
N ASN A 954 -38.45 -6.07 -0.60
CA ASN A 954 -38.71 -6.49 0.77
C ASN A 954 -37.68 -7.57 1.15
N ILE A 955 -36.94 -7.32 2.23
CA ILE A 955 -35.92 -8.22 2.77
C ILE A 955 -36.48 -8.81 4.05
N ILE A 956 -36.72 -10.13 4.05
CA ILE A 956 -37.62 -10.77 5.02
C ILE A 956 -36.89 -11.91 5.74
N PRO A 957 -36.17 -11.61 6.84
CA PRO A 957 -35.57 -12.63 7.68
C PRO A 957 -36.60 -13.59 8.28
N ARG A 958 -36.23 -14.86 8.26
CA ARG A 958 -37.04 -16.03 8.63
C ARG A 958 -36.70 -16.58 10.00
N LEU A 959 -37.46 -17.58 10.46
CA LEU A 959 -37.14 -18.31 11.68
C LEU A 959 -36.05 -19.36 11.39
N PRO A 960 -34.82 -19.23 11.93
CA PRO A 960 -33.79 -20.25 11.82
C PRO A 960 -34.01 -21.38 12.85
N LEU A 961 -33.07 -22.31 12.96
CA LEU A 961 -33.08 -23.30 14.04
C LEU A 961 -32.77 -22.63 15.40
N GLU A 962 -33.21 -23.27 16.48
CA GLU A 962 -32.90 -22.82 17.83
C GLU A 962 -31.39 -22.73 18.06
N GLY A 963 -30.92 -21.62 18.63
CA GLY A 963 -29.49 -21.33 18.83
C GLY A 963 -28.76 -20.72 17.62
N GLN A 964 -29.39 -20.63 16.44
CA GLN A 964 -28.84 -19.88 15.29
C GLN A 964 -29.18 -18.38 15.37
N PHE A 965 -28.56 -17.60 14.48
CA PHE A 965 -28.85 -16.18 14.24
C PHE A 965 -29.07 -15.96 12.73
N ASN A 966 -29.73 -14.86 12.38
CA ASN A 966 -29.89 -14.44 10.99
C ASN A 966 -28.81 -13.43 10.59
N ALA A 967 -28.31 -13.54 9.36
CA ALA A 967 -27.42 -12.56 8.73
C ALA A 967 -27.91 -12.28 7.31
N ILE A 968 -28.28 -11.03 7.03
CA ILE A 968 -28.89 -10.66 5.75
C ILE A 968 -27.87 -10.75 4.61
N THR A 969 -26.65 -10.23 4.80
CA THR A 969 -25.59 -10.35 3.78
C THR A 969 -24.32 -11.06 4.25
N ALA A 970 -23.71 -11.79 3.31
CA ALA A 970 -22.35 -12.33 3.45
C ALA A 970 -21.53 -12.03 2.18
N GLN A 971 -21.05 -10.79 2.08
CA GLN A 971 -20.37 -10.33 0.86
C GLN A 971 -18.93 -10.86 0.79
N GLY A 972 -18.57 -11.39 -0.39
CA GLY A 972 -17.38 -12.19 -0.62
C GLY A 972 -16.24 -11.50 -1.37
N ARG A 973 -16.02 -10.19 -1.19
CA ARG A 973 -14.92 -9.49 -1.88
C ARG A 973 -13.55 -9.82 -1.28
N SER A 974 -12.66 -10.34 -2.11
CA SER A 974 -11.35 -10.89 -1.76
C SER A 974 -10.17 -9.99 -2.12
N ASP A 975 -10.32 -9.13 -3.12
CA ASP A 975 -9.27 -8.24 -3.62
C ASP A 975 -9.77 -6.77 -3.59
N PRO A 976 -8.98 -5.81 -3.04
CA PRO A 976 -9.38 -4.40 -2.96
C PRO A 976 -9.55 -3.71 -4.33
N ASN A 977 -9.12 -4.35 -5.41
CA ASN A 977 -9.27 -3.89 -6.79
C ASN A 977 -10.56 -4.35 -7.46
N GLN A 978 -11.28 -5.32 -6.89
CA GLN A 978 -12.59 -5.74 -7.39
C GLN A 978 -13.60 -4.59 -7.26
N ASN A 979 -14.35 -4.34 -8.33
CA ASN A 979 -15.40 -3.32 -8.41
C ASN A 979 -16.75 -3.76 -7.79
N THR A 980 -16.73 -4.83 -6.99
CA THR A 980 -17.88 -5.60 -6.52
C THR A 980 -18.38 -5.19 -5.12
N GLY A 981 -19.57 -5.66 -4.75
CA GLY A 981 -20.21 -5.35 -3.47
C GLY A 981 -21.75 -5.44 -3.55
N ILE A 982 -22.40 -5.38 -2.39
CA ILE A 982 -23.86 -5.41 -2.27
C ILE A 982 -24.35 -4.03 -1.81
N SER A 983 -25.21 -3.39 -2.60
CA SER A 983 -25.92 -2.17 -2.21
C SER A 983 -27.41 -2.46 -2.06
N ILE A 984 -27.99 -2.10 -0.92
CA ILE A 984 -29.41 -2.29 -0.60
C ILE A 984 -30.02 -0.90 -0.40
N GLN A 985 -30.88 -0.49 -1.33
CA GLN A 985 -31.36 0.88 -1.46
C GLN A 985 -32.89 0.98 -1.35
N ASN A 986 -33.40 1.81 -0.44
CA ASN A 986 -34.83 2.09 -0.27
C ASN A 986 -35.71 0.83 -0.14
N CYS A 987 -35.13 -0.24 0.41
CA CYS A 987 -35.78 -1.51 0.68
C CYS A 987 -36.46 -1.48 2.05
N ARG A 988 -37.39 -2.41 2.28
CA ARG A 988 -38.03 -2.63 3.59
C ARG A 988 -37.45 -3.90 4.20
N ILE A 989 -36.89 -3.78 5.40
CA ILE A 989 -36.37 -4.91 6.18
C ILE A 989 -37.33 -5.16 7.35
N THR A 990 -38.06 -6.27 7.30
CA THR A 990 -39.13 -6.63 8.24
C THR A 990 -39.10 -8.12 8.53
N PRO A 991 -39.42 -8.57 9.76
CA PRO A 991 -39.40 -9.99 10.10
C PRO A 991 -40.57 -10.72 9.41
N SER A 992 -40.37 -11.98 9.07
CA SER A 992 -41.46 -12.89 8.70
C SER A 992 -42.41 -13.15 9.88
N ALA A 993 -43.65 -13.56 9.60
CA ALA A 993 -44.64 -13.87 10.64
C ALA A 993 -44.16 -14.98 11.60
N GLU A 994 -43.52 -16.03 11.07
CA GLU A 994 -42.93 -17.12 11.86
C GLU A 994 -41.84 -16.64 12.84
N LEU A 995 -41.03 -15.65 12.44
CA LEU A 995 -39.99 -15.05 13.28
C LEU A 995 -40.59 -14.17 14.39
N VAL A 996 -41.69 -13.45 14.10
CA VAL A 996 -42.44 -12.67 15.10
C VAL A 996 -43.17 -13.57 16.10
N SER A 997 -43.71 -14.71 15.66
CA SER A 997 -44.43 -15.67 16.51
C SER A 997 -43.51 -16.70 17.19
N SER A 998 -42.20 -16.53 17.14
CA SER A 998 -41.23 -17.47 17.69
C SER A 998 -41.36 -17.61 19.21
N ASN A 999 -41.19 -18.84 19.72
CA ASN A 999 -41.09 -19.12 21.16
C ASN A 999 -39.67 -18.90 21.73
N PHE A 1000 -38.66 -18.68 20.87
CA PHE A 1000 -37.29 -18.33 21.27
C PHE A 1000 -36.78 -17.06 20.58
N SER A 1001 -35.88 -16.34 21.25
CA SER A 1001 -35.30 -15.10 20.72
C SER A 1001 -34.24 -15.38 19.66
N VAL A 1002 -34.31 -14.67 18.53
CA VAL A 1002 -33.40 -14.79 17.39
C VAL A 1002 -32.77 -13.44 17.11
N LYS A 1003 -31.44 -13.39 17.08
CA LYS A 1003 -30.69 -12.19 16.69
C LYS A 1003 -30.64 -12.09 15.17
N THR A 1004 -30.92 -10.91 14.63
CA THR A 1004 -30.78 -10.64 13.18
C THR A 1004 -29.78 -9.52 12.93
N TYR A 1005 -28.86 -9.75 12.00
CA TYR A 1005 -27.81 -8.82 11.60
C TYR A 1005 -27.93 -8.45 10.12
N LEU A 1006 -27.55 -7.22 9.79
CA LEU A 1006 -27.39 -6.68 8.44
C LEU A 1006 -26.36 -7.46 7.61
N GLY A 1007 -25.38 -8.11 8.25
CA GLY A 1007 -24.47 -9.04 7.59
C GLY A 1007 -23.20 -9.40 8.38
N ARG A 1008 -22.36 -10.26 7.79
CA ARG A 1008 -21.05 -10.70 8.31
C ARG A 1008 -20.01 -10.89 7.19
N PRO A 1009 -18.71 -10.62 7.42
CA PRO A 1009 -17.73 -10.52 6.32
C PRO A 1009 -17.14 -11.88 5.91
N TRP A 1010 -17.64 -12.47 4.81
CA TRP A 1010 -17.18 -13.77 4.32
C TRP A 1010 -15.73 -13.77 3.80
N LYS A 1011 -15.27 -12.66 3.21
CA LYS A 1011 -13.90 -12.49 2.68
C LYS A 1011 -13.30 -11.15 3.15
N GLU A 1012 -11.97 -11.01 3.08
CA GLU A 1012 -11.21 -9.96 3.78
C GLU A 1012 -11.63 -8.52 3.46
N TYR A 1013 -12.07 -8.23 2.23
CA TYR A 1013 -12.43 -6.89 1.76
C TYR A 1013 -13.94 -6.70 1.57
N SER A 1014 -14.75 -7.53 2.24
CA SER A 1014 -16.22 -7.55 2.18
C SER A 1014 -16.86 -6.15 2.14
N ARG A 1015 -17.79 -5.92 1.20
CA ARG A 1015 -18.37 -4.60 0.94
C ARG A 1015 -19.89 -4.63 0.80
N THR A 1016 -20.60 -4.16 1.83
CA THR A 1016 -22.07 -4.04 1.88
C THR A 1016 -22.49 -2.63 2.29
N VAL A 1017 -23.49 -2.05 1.62
CA VAL A 1017 -24.00 -0.70 1.94
C VAL A 1017 -25.53 -0.70 2.01
N TYR A 1018 -26.08 -0.12 3.07
CA TYR A 1018 -27.52 0.08 3.27
C TYR A 1018 -27.87 1.57 3.14
N LEU A 1019 -28.54 1.92 2.04
CA LEU A 1019 -28.98 3.27 1.68
C LEU A 1019 -30.50 3.45 1.85
N GLN A 1020 -30.93 4.42 2.65
CA GLN A 1020 -32.32 4.92 2.68
C GLN A 1020 -33.41 3.88 3.02
N ASN A 1021 -33.05 2.76 3.66
CA ASN A 1021 -33.97 1.65 3.91
C ASN A 1021 -34.91 1.92 5.09
N PHE A 1022 -36.04 1.21 5.14
CA PHE A 1022 -36.78 1.01 6.38
C PHE A 1022 -36.25 -0.26 7.09
N MET A 1023 -35.92 -0.16 8.37
CA MET A 1023 -35.44 -1.23 9.23
C MET A 1023 -36.33 -1.37 10.45
N ASP A 1024 -36.96 -2.53 10.60
CA ASP A 1024 -37.82 -2.81 11.76
C ASP A 1024 -37.01 -3.24 13.01
N GLY A 1025 -37.62 -3.17 14.20
CA GLY A 1025 -36.95 -3.15 15.51
C GLY A 1025 -36.32 -4.46 15.99
N PHE A 1026 -36.29 -5.49 15.14
CA PHE A 1026 -35.75 -6.82 15.40
C PHE A 1026 -34.28 -6.98 14.97
N ILE A 1027 -33.72 -5.99 14.28
CA ILE A 1027 -32.28 -5.92 13.97
C ILE A 1027 -31.51 -5.67 15.28
N ASP A 1028 -30.54 -6.52 15.59
CA ASP A 1028 -29.68 -6.37 16.78
C ASP A 1028 -28.96 -5.02 16.75
N GLY A 1029 -28.88 -4.33 17.90
CA GLY A 1029 -28.28 -3.00 18.01
C GLY A 1029 -26.87 -2.88 17.42
N LYS A 1030 -26.07 -3.96 17.48
CA LYS A 1030 -24.76 -4.07 16.81
C LYS A 1030 -24.83 -3.78 15.30
N GLY A 1031 -25.95 -4.09 14.66
CA GLY A 1031 -26.16 -4.10 13.22
C GLY A 1031 -25.47 -5.26 12.50
N TRP A 1032 -24.21 -5.55 12.83
CA TRP A 1032 -23.36 -6.47 12.09
C TRP A 1032 -22.71 -7.52 13.00
N ASN A 1033 -22.41 -8.71 12.48
CA ASN A 1033 -21.81 -9.81 13.25
C ASN A 1033 -20.43 -10.20 12.70
N GLU A 1034 -19.51 -10.55 13.59
CA GLU A 1034 -18.17 -11.02 13.24
C GLU A 1034 -18.25 -12.33 12.42
N TRP A 1035 -17.30 -12.57 11.50
CA TRP A 1035 -17.19 -13.87 10.82
C TRP A 1035 -16.38 -14.87 11.65
N MET A 1036 -15.16 -14.49 12.03
CA MET A 1036 -14.29 -15.23 12.94
C MET A 1036 -13.28 -14.29 13.60
N GLY A 1037 -13.36 -14.08 14.92
CA GLY A 1037 -12.45 -13.18 15.64
C GLY A 1037 -12.48 -11.75 15.08
N ASP A 1038 -11.30 -11.19 14.77
CA ASP A 1038 -11.13 -9.88 14.14
C ASP A 1038 -10.91 -9.95 12.61
N PHE A 1039 -11.15 -11.10 11.98
CA PHE A 1039 -11.07 -11.27 10.51
C PHE A 1039 -11.90 -10.23 9.76
N ALA A 1040 -11.31 -9.65 8.71
CA ALA A 1040 -11.87 -8.62 7.84
C ALA A 1040 -12.28 -7.28 8.51
N LEU A 1041 -12.36 -7.17 9.84
CA LEU A 1041 -12.99 -6.02 10.54
C LEU A 1041 -12.30 -4.66 10.31
N ARG A 1042 -11.09 -4.68 9.73
CA ARG A 1042 -10.26 -3.50 9.42
C ARG A 1042 -10.12 -3.20 7.92
N THR A 1043 -10.66 -4.06 7.07
CA THR A 1043 -10.45 -4.10 5.60
C THR A 1043 -11.76 -4.22 4.81
N LEU A 1044 -12.83 -4.69 5.46
CA LEU A 1044 -14.21 -4.57 4.99
C LEU A 1044 -14.64 -3.10 4.89
N TYR A 1045 -15.70 -2.84 4.11
CA TYR A 1045 -16.38 -1.54 4.02
C TYR A 1045 -17.89 -1.78 4.18
N TYR A 1046 -18.37 -1.68 5.42
CA TYR A 1046 -19.79 -1.81 5.78
C TYR A 1046 -20.37 -0.44 6.12
N ALA A 1047 -21.40 -0.01 5.40
CA ALA A 1047 -21.87 1.37 5.53
C ALA A 1047 -23.39 1.52 5.61
N GLU A 1048 -23.84 2.53 6.37
CA GLU A 1048 -25.24 2.91 6.53
C GLU A 1048 -25.44 4.40 6.22
N PHE A 1049 -26.48 4.72 5.44
CA PHE A 1049 -26.83 6.09 5.02
C PHE A 1049 -28.34 6.32 5.07
N LYS A 1050 -28.81 7.22 5.94
CA LYS A 1050 -30.22 7.66 6.03
C LYS A 1050 -31.26 6.51 6.12
N ASN A 1051 -30.89 5.37 6.70
CA ASN A 1051 -31.87 4.35 7.05
C ASN A 1051 -32.86 4.90 8.10
N THR A 1052 -34.06 4.32 8.17
CA THR A 1052 -35.19 4.77 8.99
C THR A 1052 -35.88 3.59 9.67
N GLY A 1053 -36.74 3.85 10.66
CA GLY A 1053 -37.43 2.82 11.43
C GLY A 1053 -36.64 2.37 12.68
N PRO A 1054 -37.27 1.60 13.59
CA PRO A 1054 -36.67 1.30 14.89
C PRO A 1054 -35.36 0.49 14.83
N GLY A 1055 -35.11 -0.29 13.77
CA GLY A 1055 -33.85 -1.03 13.58
C GLY A 1055 -32.68 -0.17 13.06
N SER A 1056 -32.93 1.08 12.64
CA SER A 1056 -31.91 1.96 12.05
C SER A 1056 -31.13 2.80 13.08
N GLU A 1057 -31.24 2.50 14.38
CA GLU A 1057 -30.50 3.22 15.42
C GLU A 1057 -29.00 2.88 15.37
N ILE A 1058 -28.18 3.87 15.00
CA ILE A 1058 -26.74 3.70 14.84
C ILE A 1058 -25.94 3.72 16.16
N VAL A 1059 -26.56 4.08 17.29
CA VAL A 1059 -25.87 4.35 18.58
C VAL A 1059 -25.16 3.12 19.13
N ASN A 1060 -25.75 1.94 18.98
CA ASN A 1060 -25.27 0.67 19.52
C ASN A 1060 -24.49 -0.19 18.51
N ARG A 1061 -24.18 0.37 17.33
CA ARG A 1061 -23.52 -0.35 16.23
C ARG A 1061 -22.09 -0.75 16.57
N VAL A 1062 -21.57 -1.74 15.85
CA VAL A 1062 -20.19 -2.22 16.00
C VAL A 1062 -19.14 -1.13 15.79
N ASN A 1063 -18.17 -1.05 16.69
CA ASN A 1063 -17.04 -0.10 16.62
C ASN A 1063 -15.88 -0.63 15.74
N TRP A 1064 -16.19 -1.37 14.67
CA TRP A 1064 -15.18 -1.92 13.76
C TRP A 1064 -14.60 -0.81 12.86
N PRO A 1065 -13.28 -0.78 12.58
CA PRO A 1065 -12.69 0.24 11.71
C PRO A 1065 -13.22 0.26 10.26
N GLY A 1066 -13.76 -0.86 9.76
CA GLY A 1066 -14.44 -0.93 8.46
C GLY A 1066 -15.95 -0.60 8.47
N TYR A 1067 -16.55 -0.31 9.64
CA TYR A 1067 -17.94 0.15 9.73
C TYR A 1067 -18.00 1.68 9.63
N HIS A 1068 -18.95 2.20 8.84
CA HIS A 1068 -19.03 3.61 8.48
C HIS A 1068 -20.47 4.13 8.45
N VAL A 1069 -20.72 5.25 9.15
CA VAL A 1069 -21.92 6.06 8.90
C VAL A 1069 -21.53 7.13 7.87
N ILE A 1070 -21.94 6.94 6.62
CA ILE A 1070 -21.43 7.70 5.48
C ILE A 1070 -22.32 8.91 5.15
N ASN A 1071 -21.78 9.84 4.36
CA ASN A 1071 -22.51 11.02 3.87
C ASN A 1071 -22.97 10.84 2.41
N GLY A 1072 -23.72 11.82 1.89
CA GLY A 1072 -24.26 11.76 0.52
C GLY A 1072 -23.22 11.76 -0.60
N THR A 1073 -22.01 12.31 -0.38
CA THR A 1073 -20.94 12.31 -1.39
C THR A 1073 -20.17 10.99 -1.47
N GLU A 1074 -20.27 10.16 -0.43
CA GLU A 1074 -19.79 8.76 -0.45
C GLU A 1074 -20.89 7.81 -0.91
N ALA A 1075 -22.10 7.95 -0.35
CA ALA A 1075 -23.24 7.08 -0.64
C ALA A 1075 -23.68 7.08 -2.13
N VAL A 1076 -23.42 8.16 -2.87
CA VAL A 1076 -23.79 8.28 -4.29
C VAL A 1076 -23.05 7.29 -5.18
N TRP A 1077 -21.88 6.79 -4.74
CA TRP A 1077 -21.10 5.77 -5.46
C TRP A 1077 -21.70 4.37 -5.41
N PHE A 1078 -22.70 4.16 -4.54
CA PHE A 1078 -23.38 2.88 -4.35
C PHE A 1078 -24.81 2.87 -4.93
N THR A 1079 -25.20 3.91 -5.68
CA THR A 1079 -26.49 3.96 -6.40
C THR A 1079 -26.39 3.34 -7.79
N VAL A 1080 -27.53 3.05 -8.42
CA VAL A 1080 -27.64 2.35 -9.70
C VAL A 1080 -26.78 2.96 -10.81
N SER A 1081 -26.77 4.29 -10.95
CA SER A 1081 -26.01 5.01 -11.98
C SER A 1081 -24.49 4.88 -11.84
N ASN A 1082 -23.95 4.81 -10.61
CA ASN A 1082 -22.51 4.85 -10.37
C ASN A 1082 -21.90 3.49 -10.04
N PHE A 1083 -22.67 2.58 -9.45
CA PHE A 1083 -22.16 1.30 -8.97
C PHE A 1083 -22.26 0.18 -10.02
N ILE A 1084 -23.40 0.13 -10.73
CA ILE A 1084 -23.68 -0.88 -11.78
C ILE A 1084 -23.93 -0.27 -13.15
N PHE A 1085 -23.76 1.06 -13.28
CA PHE A 1085 -23.94 1.82 -14.53
C PHE A 1085 -25.30 1.57 -15.20
N GLY A 1086 -26.36 1.42 -14.39
CA GLY A 1086 -27.67 0.96 -14.84
C GLY A 1086 -28.30 1.77 -15.98
N ASP A 1087 -27.95 3.05 -16.10
CA ASP A 1087 -28.45 3.93 -17.16
C ASP A 1087 -28.10 3.48 -18.59
N SER A 1088 -27.05 2.67 -18.80
CA SER A 1088 -26.69 2.17 -20.13
C SER A 1088 -27.49 0.92 -20.54
N TRP A 1089 -28.10 0.19 -19.59
CA TRP A 1089 -28.68 -1.13 -19.85
C TRP A 1089 -30.10 -1.35 -19.32
N LEU A 1090 -30.46 -0.87 -18.12
CA LEU A 1090 -31.79 -1.05 -17.53
C LEU A 1090 -32.95 -0.46 -18.36
N PRO A 1091 -32.82 0.72 -19.03
CA PRO A 1091 -33.89 1.24 -19.89
C PRO A 1091 -34.30 0.27 -21.01
N ASN A 1092 -33.35 -0.49 -21.55
CA ASN A 1092 -33.60 -1.47 -22.61
C ASN A 1092 -34.36 -2.72 -22.12
N MET A 1093 -34.48 -2.91 -20.80
CA MET A 1093 -35.21 -4.02 -20.16
C MET A 1093 -36.64 -3.65 -19.78
N GLY A 1094 -36.99 -2.36 -19.78
CA GLY A 1094 -38.28 -1.87 -19.25
C GLY A 1094 -38.42 -2.03 -17.71
N VAL A 1095 -37.32 -2.26 -16.99
CA VAL A 1095 -37.34 -2.37 -15.52
C VAL A 1095 -37.24 -0.97 -14.90
N PRO A 1096 -38.19 -0.55 -14.05
CA PRO A 1096 -38.14 0.77 -13.41
C PRO A 1096 -37.02 0.84 -12.38
N TYR A 1097 -36.25 1.93 -12.38
CA TYR A 1097 -35.17 2.15 -11.42
C TYR A 1097 -35.02 3.65 -11.11
N ALA A 1098 -34.41 3.96 -9.97
CA ALA A 1098 -33.86 5.29 -9.68
C ALA A 1098 -32.33 5.24 -9.78
N GLY A 1099 -31.74 6.11 -10.60
CA GLY A 1099 -30.29 6.14 -10.83
C GLY A 1099 -29.48 6.62 -9.61
N GLY A 1100 -29.98 7.67 -8.94
CA GLY A 1100 -29.39 8.29 -7.75
C GLY A 1100 -30.10 7.91 -6.44
N PHE A 1101 -30.12 8.84 -5.49
CA PHE A 1101 -30.95 8.73 -4.28
C PHE A 1101 -32.45 8.87 -4.61
N ILE A 1102 -33.28 8.32 -3.72
CA ILE A 1102 -34.75 8.33 -3.78
C ILE A 1102 -35.33 9.36 -2.80
#